data_AF-A0AAJ0EHW1-F1
#
_entry.id   AF-A0AAJ0EHW1-F1
#
_cell.length_a   1.000
_cell.length_b   1.000
_cell.length_c   1.000
_cell.angle_alpha   90.00
_cell.angle_beta   90.00
_cell.angle_gamma   90.00
#
_symmetry.space_group_name_H-M   'P 1'
#
loop_
_entity.id
_entity.type
_entity.pdbx_description
1 polymer ?
#
loop_
_entity_poly.entity_id
_entity_poly.type
_entity_poly.pdbx_seq_one_letter_code
_entity_poly.pdbx_strand_id
1 'polypeptide(L)'
;MASPRLLQPQTSSQDHTLHTPPGTPPTGHNNPQTLIEYKMDSPEPHRPATPEKNGRSSFSSIRENDSDLAQTFTSSKVSSYAQKATNAVFDDSSASPSPIASPSLEMAEVQFMPPVTHPSSRLHGGWYPASSFKGWKQINVKGKTASKSFSDLQALHMSWSTPPPSPKGNKPANCRAPMERLPLEILGSIIELLVLDIPPPYGTARRNVDLMSLLLTSRSVHAATLNTLYKHITIPHSRIFRKFLSNITTHPALGTIVRRIDFSHFNNATLFESASERKGTRNLTEETLLQCLELTPHLQEFLAMEHIDDDLGAEVLQKLFFGMPRLQALDFAGCTSPSFKNSFASLVDMDWPETLSITRLSLHKCLTLPPALFEKIMPRLTNVTHLDLAQTKITDRALQAIPKTAKITHLNLAKCTLLTAPTVINFLATHPAVRNLVYLSVATDARSHQLLDVEDVSQLIPVLPKTLRSLSLKGSRMDDSHLELLRPLTKYLEELAVGRDMDVNAAAKLLEPADEKKQEEPHMIRYLDLSDLWGSELDIVDLFSSRNSLLKPSSVPLEVVEISEQSFKSLSRNRALERVGWSLQEIGSRCWMVRMQDHRKDQDRGYRWWKIGADNWGMRKIPVARAEVGGMYGSFMFGRKL
;
A
#
# COMPACT_ATOMS: atom_id res chain seq x y z
N MET A 1 -5.73 -35.83 -61.80
CA MET A 1 -5.17 -35.56 -63.14
C MET A 1 -4.86 -34.06 -63.16
N ALA A 2 -3.61 -33.59 -63.25
CA ALA A 2 -2.52 -33.92 -64.18
C ALA A 2 -2.74 -33.30 -65.57
N SER A 3 -2.12 -32.14 -65.80
CA SER A 3 -1.70 -31.66 -67.12
C SER A 3 -0.42 -30.80 -66.93
N PRO A 4 0.61 -30.86 -67.80
CA PRO A 4 1.98 -30.68 -67.32
C PRO A 4 2.91 -29.78 -68.17
N ARG A 5 4.06 -29.42 -67.57
CA ARG A 5 5.35 -29.01 -68.18
C ARG A 5 5.35 -27.65 -68.92
N LEU A 6 6.21 -26.68 -68.59
CA LEU A 6 7.68 -26.61 -68.39
C LEU A 6 8.44 -26.25 -69.68
N LEU A 7 9.15 -25.12 -69.67
CA LEU A 7 10.62 -25.13 -69.56
C LEU A 7 11.21 -23.75 -69.18
N GLN A 8 12.22 -23.79 -68.31
CA GLN A 8 13.23 -22.76 -68.04
C GLN A 8 14.34 -22.86 -69.16
N PRO A 9 15.54 -22.20 -69.16
CA PRO A 9 16.23 -21.66 -67.97
C PRO A 9 17.35 -20.57 -68.12
N GLN A 10 18.01 -20.29 -66.98
CA GLN A 10 19.39 -19.75 -66.79
C GLN A 10 19.67 -18.27 -67.19
N THR A 11 20.62 -17.52 -66.58
CA THR A 11 21.66 -17.85 -65.56
C THR A 11 22.08 -16.62 -64.71
N SER A 12 22.76 -16.87 -63.56
CA SER A 12 23.81 -16.08 -62.87
C SER A 12 23.67 -14.54 -62.68
N SER A 13 23.66 -13.89 -61.49
CA SER A 13 24.31 -14.04 -60.17
C SER A 13 25.58 -13.18 -59.96
N GLN A 14 25.60 -12.33 -58.91
CA GLN A 14 26.73 -12.19 -57.94
C GLN A 14 26.44 -11.15 -56.83
N ASP A 15 27.00 -11.39 -55.64
CA ASP A 15 27.03 -10.50 -54.47
C ASP A 15 28.25 -9.54 -54.51
N HIS A 16 28.24 -8.43 -53.73
CA HIS A 16 29.17 -8.22 -52.59
C HIS A 16 29.18 -6.81 -51.93
N THR A 17 28.98 -6.81 -50.61
CA THR A 17 29.63 -6.04 -49.50
C THR A 17 30.43 -4.72 -49.70
N LEU A 18 30.18 -3.78 -48.75
CA LEU A 18 31.12 -2.85 -48.05
C LEU A 18 31.79 -1.66 -48.80
N HIS A 19 31.60 -0.42 -48.30
CA HIS A 19 32.67 0.50 -47.81
C HIS A 19 32.15 1.84 -47.20
N THR A 20 33.03 2.60 -46.51
CA THR A 20 32.83 3.93 -45.89
C THR A 20 34.14 4.77 -45.94
N PRO A 21 34.19 6.09 -45.60
CA PRO A 21 33.18 7.16 -45.60
C PRO A 21 33.52 8.17 -46.74
N PRO A 22 34.15 9.39 -46.63
CA PRO A 22 34.31 10.47 -45.61
C PRO A 22 33.80 11.89 -46.07
N GLY A 23 33.91 12.94 -45.23
CA GLY A 23 33.87 14.36 -45.67
C GLY A 23 33.20 15.40 -44.73
N THR A 24 33.81 16.59 -44.53
CA THR A 24 33.34 17.74 -43.69
C THR A 24 33.94 19.07 -44.23
N PRO A 25 33.80 20.26 -43.59
CA PRO A 25 32.65 21.04 -43.07
C PRO A 25 32.43 22.34 -43.92
N PRO A 26 31.62 23.37 -43.51
CA PRO A 26 32.00 24.44 -42.55
C PRO A 26 30.90 24.73 -41.48
N THR A 27 31.18 24.96 -40.19
CA THR A 27 31.68 26.18 -39.49
C THR A 27 30.80 27.45 -39.60
N GLY A 28 30.41 28.01 -38.44
CA GLY A 28 29.58 29.22 -38.32
C GLY A 28 29.14 29.51 -36.89
N HIS A 29 30.03 30.00 -36.03
CA HIS A 29 29.68 30.41 -34.67
C HIS A 29 28.87 31.72 -34.64
N ASN A 30 27.91 31.82 -33.72
CA ASN A 30 27.78 33.00 -32.88
C ASN A 30 27.06 32.68 -31.57
N ASN A 31 27.53 33.28 -30.48
CA ASN A 31 26.95 33.21 -29.14
C ASN A 31 27.12 34.58 -28.50
N PRO A 32 26.08 35.12 -27.84
CA PRO A 32 26.33 35.80 -26.58
C PRO A 32 25.43 35.26 -25.46
N GLN A 33 26.02 35.09 -24.29
CA GLN A 33 25.35 34.62 -23.09
C GLN A 33 24.44 35.70 -22.50
N THR A 34 23.19 35.36 -22.19
CA THR A 34 22.43 36.02 -21.12
C THR A 34 21.88 34.96 -20.19
N LEU A 35 22.53 34.77 -19.04
CA LEU A 35 22.05 33.92 -17.97
C LEU A 35 20.89 34.61 -17.26
N ILE A 36 19.73 33.96 -17.21
CA ILE A 36 18.73 34.16 -16.15
C ILE A 36 18.45 32.78 -15.54
N GLU A 37 18.89 32.60 -14.31
CA GLU A 37 18.88 31.35 -13.58
C GLU A 37 17.66 31.32 -12.64
N TYR A 38 16.65 30.49 -12.97
CA TYR A 38 15.54 30.22 -12.05
C TYR A 38 15.61 28.79 -11.50
N LYS A 39 16.46 28.72 -10.46
CA LYS A 39 16.60 27.68 -9.44
C LYS A 39 15.32 26.89 -9.13
N MET A 40 15.39 25.58 -9.32
CA MET A 40 14.46 24.62 -8.70
C MET A 40 14.87 24.29 -7.24
N ASP A 41 13.95 23.59 -6.57
CA ASP A 41 14.10 22.89 -5.29
C ASP A 41 14.31 23.69 -4.00
N SER A 42 13.42 23.41 -3.04
CA SER A 42 13.83 22.92 -1.72
C SER A 42 12.68 22.13 -1.06
N PRO A 43 12.77 20.80 -0.99
CA PRO A 43 12.32 20.07 0.19
C PRO A 43 13.26 20.38 1.37
N GLU A 44 12.74 20.44 2.59
CA GLU A 44 13.56 20.61 3.80
C GLU A 44 14.16 19.26 4.30
N PRO A 45 15.14 19.26 5.22
CA PRO A 45 16.46 19.84 5.00
C PRO A 45 17.58 18.86 5.43
N HIS A 46 18.51 18.51 4.54
CA HIS A 46 19.62 17.60 4.86
C HIS A 46 21.01 18.15 4.46
N ARG A 47 22.04 17.63 5.14
CA ARG A 47 23.45 18.08 5.07
C ARG A 47 24.05 17.95 3.66
N PRO A 48 25.02 18.81 3.31
CA PRO A 48 25.68 18.77 2.00
C PRO A 48 26.51 17.50 1.80
N ALA A 49 26.51 16.97 0.57
CA ALA A 49 27.36 15.87 0.12
C ALA A 49 28.67 16.40 -0.50
N THR A 50 29.75 15.63 -0.35
CA THR A 50 31.02 15.84 -1.06
C THR A 50 31.02 15.19 -2.44
N PRO A 51 31.78 15.70 -3.43
CA PRO A 51 31.63 15.33 -4.83
C PRO A 51 32.11 13.91 -5.17
N GLU A 52 31.49 13.33 -6.19
CA GLU A 52 31.78 11.98 -6.69
C GLU A 52 33.13 11.91 -7.44
N LYS A 53 33.77 10.74 -7.36
CA LYS A 53 34.83 10.32 -8.30
C LYS A 53 34.55 8.88 -8.74
N ASN A 54 34.63 8.64 -10.04
CA ASN A 54 34.36 7.35 -10.67
C ASN A 54 35.17 6.20 -10.04
N GLY A 55 34.48 5.21 -9.49
CA GLY A 55 35.07 3.97 -8.95
C GLY A 55 34.09 2.81 -9.09
N ARG A 56 34.53 1.70 -9.70
CA ARG A 56 33.70 0.52 -9.97
C ARG A 56 33.21 -0.11 -8.65
N SER A 57 31.89 -0.14 -8.43
CA SER A 57 31.28 -0.76 -7.25
C SER A 57 31.07 -2.27 -7.46
N SER A 58 32.01 -3.10 -7.00
CA SER A 58 31.82 -4.56 -6.97
C SER A 58 30.74 -4.98 -5.96
N PHE A 59 29.95 -5.97 -6.33
CA PHE A 59 28.90 -6.59 -5.52
C PHE A 59 29.47 -7.16 -4.20
N SER A 60 28.98 -6.73 -3.03
CA SER A 60 29.22 -7.50 -1.79
C SER A 60 28.22 -7.24 -0.65
N SER A 61 27.77 -8.36 -0.06
CA SER A 61 27.41 -8.51 1.36
C SER A 61 26.47 -7.48 2.01
N ILE A 62 25.17 -7.59 1.71
CA ILE A 62 24.14 -7.29 2.71
C ILE A 62 24.34 -8.28 3.88
N ARG A 63 24.51 -7.75 5.10
CA ARG A 63 24.36 -8.53 6.34
C ARG A 63 23.25 -7.91 7.18
N GLU A 64 22.18 -8.68 7.34
CA GLU A 64 21.14 -8.45 8.35
C GLU A 64 21.75 -8.61 9.77
N ASN A 65 21.08 -8.10 10.79
CA ASN A 65 21.51 -8.15 12.19
C ASN A 65 20.41 -8.81 13.05
N ASP A 66 20.83 -9.54 14.07
CA ASP A 66 19.96 -10.45 14.84
C ASP A 66 19.13 -9.69 15.88
N SER A 67 18.01 -9.13 15.47
CA SER A 67 16.99 -8.54 16.36
C SER A 67 15.67 -9.30 16.29
N ASP A 68 15.30 -9.98 17.36
CA ASP A 68 14.18 -10.92 17.48
C ASP A 68 12.78 -10.25 17.55
N LEU A 69 12.56 -9.10 16.90
CA LEU A 69 11.29 -8.37 16.95
C LEU A 69 10.64 -8.31 15.57
N ALA A 70 9.31 -8.50 15.52
CA ALA A 70 8.59 -8.38 14.26
C ALA A 70 8.69 -6.93 13.74
N GLN A 71 8.82 -6.78 12.42
CA GLN A 71 9.00 -5.50 11.72
C GLN A 71 10.35 -4.77 11.92
N THR A 72 11.38 -5.37 12.54
CA THR A 72 12.72 -4.74 12.59
C THR A 72 13.50 -4.84 11.28
N PHE A 73 13.86 -3.68 10.71
CA PHE A 73 14.78 -3.53 9.56
C PHE A 73 16.09 -2.86 10.02
N THR A 74 16.92 -3.58 10.78
CA THR A 74 17.95 -2.99 11.66
C THR A 74 19.40 -3.38 11.36
N SER A 75 19.78 -3.49 10.07
CA SER A 75 21.15 -3.13 9.65
C SER A 75 21.31 -2.83 8.16
N SER A 76 21.89 -1.68 7.87
CA SER A 76 22.79 -1.47 6.73
C SER A 76 24.10 -0.90 7.26
N LYS A 77 25.25 -1.34 6.70
CA LYS A 77 26.58 -0.97 7.22
C LYS A 77 26.90 0.51 6.95
N VAL A 78 26.82 1.34 7.99
CA VAL A 78 27.44 2.69 7.99
C VAL A 78 28.12 2.96 9.35
N SER A 79 29.13 2.16 9.69
CA SER A 79 30.16 2.52 10.70
C SER A 79 31.34 1.54 10.65
N SER A 80 32.24 1.71 9.68
CA SER A 80 33.53 0.99 9.63
C SER A 80 34.62 1.78 8.89
N TYR A 81 34.81 3.05 9.28
CA TYR A 81 35.97 3.87 8.85
C TYR A 81 36.95 4.16 10.00
N ALA A 82 36.61 3.80 11.24
CA ALA A 82 37.59 3.55 12.28
C ALA A 82 37.96 2.05 12.26
N GLN A 83 39.25 1.75 12.44
CA GLN A 83 39.84 0.40 12.38
C GLN A 83 39.75 -0.33 11.02
N LYS A 84 40.66 0.02 10.09
CA LYS A 84 41.82 -0.86 9.79
C LYS A 84 42.80 -0.20 8.80
N ALA A 85 43.82 0.43 9.34
CA ALA A 85 45.14 0.43 8.71
C ALA A 85 45.90 -0.78 9.28
N THR A 86 46.09 -1.84 8.47
CA THR A 86 47.12 -2.90 8.57
C THR A 86 46.74 -4.01 7.59
N ASN A 87 47.61 -4.28 6.62
CA ASN A 87 47.86 -5.53 5.87
C ASN A 87 46.64 -6.16 5.11
N ALA A 88 46.62 -6.38 3.79
CA ALA A 88 47.60 -6.78 2.77
C ALA A 88 47.55 -8.30 2.40
N VAL A 89 47.02 -8.55 1.19
CA VAL A 89 47.60 -9.42 0.12
C VAL A 89 47.58 -10.97 0.29
N PHE A 90 47.04 -11.63 -0.76
CA PHE A 90 47.07 -13.07 -1.16
C PHE A 90 46.75 -14.21 -0.14
N ASP A 91 45.51 -14.72 -0.23
CA ASP A 91 45.15 -16.01 -0.91
C ASP A 91 45.33 -17.41 -0.27
N ASP A 92 44.47 -18.31 -0.78
CA ASP A 92 44.35 -19.77 -0.76
C ASP A 92 44.11 -20.60 0.54
N SER A 93 43.22 -21.59 0.35
CA SER A 93 43.08 -22.92 0.98
C SER A 93 42.90 -23.13 2.50
N SER A 94 42.05 -24.11 2.81
CA SER A 94 41.64 -24.48 4.17
C SER A 94 42.36 -25.72 4.71
N ALA A 95 43.24 -25.55 5.70
CA ALA A 95 43.64 -26.62 6.61
C ALA A 95 43.98 -26.07 8.02
N SER A 96 43.33 -26.62 9.06
CA SER A 96 43.67 -26.42 10.48
C SER A 96 44.86 -27.32 10.89
N PRO A 97 45.65 -27.04 11.97
CA PRO A 97 45.18 -26.47 13.24
C PRO A 97 46.12 -25.45 13.95
N SER A 98 45.75 -25.12 15.20
CA SER A 98 46.35 -24.18 16.18
C SER A 98 47.65 -24.69 16.85
N PRO A 99 48.23 -24.01 17.88
CA PRO A 99 48.41 -22.55 18.16
C PRO A 99 49.89 -22.21 18.53
N ILE A 100 50.27 -20.92 18.71
CA ILE A 100 51.33 -20.49 19.68
C ILE A 100 51.35 -18.96 19.94
N ALA A 101 52.13 -18.53 20.95
CA ALA A 101 52.16 -17.24 21.65
C ALA A 101 52.43 -15.95 20.84
N SER A 102 52.19 -14.80 21.49
CA SER A 102 52.54 -13.44 21.04
C SER A 102 53.56 -12.79 22.00
N PRO A 103 54.56 -12.03 21.50
CA PRO A 103 55.35 -11.09 22.30
C PRO A 103 54.72 -9.68 22.33
N SER A 104 55.17 -8.85 23.27
CA SER A 104 54.65 -7.50 23.55
C SER A 104 55.39 -6.37 22.82
N LEU A 105 54.73 -5.22 22.70
CA LEU A 105 55.32 -3.92 22.39
C LEU A 105 54.69 -2.84 23.29
N GLU A 106 55.44 -1.76 23.52
CA GLU A 106 55.25 -0.86 24.68
C GLU A 106 54.25 0.27 24.44
N MET A 107 53.70 0.83 25.54
CA MET A 107 52.72 1.90 25.53
C MET A 107 53.39 3.28 25.52
N ALA A 108 53.01 4.13 24.55
CA ALA A 108 53.18 5.57 24.71
C ALA A 108 52.14 6.11 25.71
N GLU A 109 52.55 7.03 26.59
CA GLU A 109 51.64 7.63 27.58
C GLU A 109 50.56 8.49 26.93
N VAL A 110 49.29 8.22 27.26
CA VAL A 110 48.16 9.08 26.90
C VAL A 110 47.51 9.56 28.19
N GLN A 111 47.71 10.83 28.53
CA GLN A 111 47.04 11.44 29.68
C GLN A 111 45.53 11.51 29.44
N PHE A 112 44.76 10.83 30.28
CA PHE A 112 43.32 10.74 30.17
C PHE A 112 42.63 11.76 31.09
N MET A 113 42.04 12.81 30.52
CA MET A 113 41.11 13.66 31.28
C MET A 113 39.74 12.97 31.41
N PRO A 114 39.18 12.83 32.62
CA PRO A 114 37.89 12.17 32.81
C PRO A 114 36.74 13.03 32.26
N PRO A 115 35.72 12.43 31.61
CA PRO A 115 34.54 13.17 31.17
C PRO A 115 33.72 13.64 32.37
N VAL A 116 33.46 14.95 32.44
CA VAL A 116 32.64 15.55 33.50
C VAL A 116 31.21 15.05 33.38
N THR A 117 30.78 14.23 34.35
CA THR A 117 29.41 13.74 34.47
C THR A 117 28.78 14.25 35.77
N HIS A 118 27.50 14.62 35.73
CA HIS A 118 26.84 15.26 36.87
C HIS A 118 26.72 14.32 38.09
N PRO A 119 26.92 14.81 39.32
CA PRO A 119 26.90 14.00 40.55
C PRO A 119 25.51 13.43 40.94
N SER A 120 24.52 13.56 40.06
CA SER A 120 23.15 13.05 40.23
C SER A 120 22.87 11.72 39.50
N SER A 121 23.78 11.23 38.65
CA SER A 121 23.58 9.95 37.92
C SER A 121 23.78 8.73 38.84
N ARG A 122 22.81 7.79 38.84
CA ARG A 122 22.85 6.56 39.64
C ARG A 122 22.35 5.32 38.88
N LEU A 123 23.04 4.93 37.82
CA LEU A 123 22.84 3.64 37.13
C LEU A 123 23.44 2.44 37.89
N HIS A 124 23.18 2.30 39.20
CA HIS A 124 23.57 1.11 39.99
C HIS A 124 22.57 0.78 41.11
N GLY A 125 21.95 -0.42 41.02
CA GLY A 125 21.25 -1.10 42.10
C GLY A 125 19.88 -0.52 42.51
N GLY A 126 18.82 -1.30 42.69
CA GLY A 126 18.62 -2.74 42.45
C GLY A 126 17.14 -3.09 42.68
N TRP A 127 16.65 -4.15 42.05
CA TRP A 127 15.24 -4.57 42.13
C TRP A 127 15.11 -5.98 42.74
N TYR A 128 14.31 -6.09 43.79
CA TYR A 128 13.84 -7.38 44.30
C TYR A 128 12.52 -7.74 43.59
N PRO A 129 12.33 -9.00 43.14
CA PRO A 129 11.06 -9.46 42.60
C PRO A 129 10.06 -9.78 43.71
N ALA A 130 8.78 -9.90 43.37
CA ALA A 130 7.70 -10.25 44.31
C ALA A 130 7.83 -11.70 44.84
N SER A 131 7.18 -11.98 45.96
CA SER A 131 7.23 -13.26 46.69
C SER A 131 6.74 -14.49 45.91
N SER A 132 6.04 -14.30 44.79
CA SER A 132 5.61 -15.37 43.88
C SER A 132 6.65 -15.76 42.80
N PHE A 133 7.77 -15.03 42.70
CA PHE A 133 8.73 -15.17 41.60
C PHE A 133 9.72 -16.33 41.83
N LYS A 134 9.57 -17.42 41.08
CA LYS A 134 10.41 -18.64 41.19
C LYS A 134 11.81 -18.57 40.54
N GLY A 135 12.32 -17.36 40.27
CA GLY A 135 13.74 -17.10 40.02
C GLY A 135 14.15 -16.97 38.54
N TRP A 136 15.11 -16.07 38.27
CA TRP A 136 15.68 -15.84 36.93
C TRP A 136 16.53 -17.02 36.41
N LYS A 137 16.84 -18.02 37.24
CA LYS A 137 17.79 -19.11 36.96
C LYS A 137 17.39 -20.06 35.82
N GLN A 138 16.14 -20.03 35.34
CA GLN A 138 15.70 -20.83 34.19
C GLN A 138 15.79 -20.07 32.85
N ILE A 139 16.01 -18.75 32.86
CA ILE A 139 16.23 -17.96 31.64
C ILE A 139 17.72 -18.01 31.31
N ASN A 140 18.09 -18.85 30.35
CA ASN A 140 19.47 -19.16 30.00
C ASN A 140 20.09 -18.07 29.10
N VAL A 141 20.29 -16.86 29.65
CA VAL A 141 20.88 -15.70 28.94
C VAL A 141 22.36 -15.95 28.65
N LYS A 142 22.66 -16.62 27.53
CA LYS A 142 24.02 -16.96 27.08
C LYS A 142 24.80 -15.76 26.50
N GLY A 143 24.87 -14.65 27.24
CA GLY A 143 25.85 -13.61 27.00
C GLY A 143 27.23 -14.03 27.54
N LYS A 144 28.23 -14.19 26.68
CA LYS A 144 29.61 -14.51 27.11
C LYS A 144 30.26 -13.30 27.78
N THR A 145 30.32 -13.27 29.11
CA THR A 145 31.13 -12.28 29.85
C THR A 145 32.61 -12.58 29.68
N ALA A 146 33.28 -11.88 28.78
CA ALA A 146 34.72 -12.00 28.52
C ALA A 146 35.42 -10.64 28.60
N SER A 147 35.83 -10.24 29.81
CA SER A 147 36.82 -9.18 30.02
C SER A 147 37.81 -9.67 31.08
N LYS A 148 39.11 -9.56 30.81
CA LYS A 148 40.18 -10.07 31.69
C LYS A 148 40.48 -9.17 32.90
N SER A 149 39.79 -8.02 33.02
CA SER A 149 40.06 -6.99 34.05
C SER A 149 39.48 -7.28 35.45
N PHE A 150 38.83 -8.43 35.66
CA PHE A 150 38.15 -8.73 36.93
C PHE A 150 39.10 -9.17 38.06
N SER A 151 40.25 -9.80 37.73
CA SER A 151 41.28 -10.17 38.72
C SER A 151 41.92 -8.95 39.38
N ASP A 152 42.24 -7.94 38.57
CA ASP A 152 43.16 -6.87 38.95
C ASP A 152 42.47 -5.86 39.88
N LEU A 153 41.14 -5.71 39.74
CA LEU A 153 40.28 -4.98 40.66
C LEU A 153 40.19 -5.63 42.06
N GLN A 154 40.38 -6.96 42.17
CA GLN A 154 40.33 -7.65 43.46
C GLN A 154 41.59 -7.39 44.29
N ALA A 155 42.75 -7.16 43.65
CA ALA A 155 44.00 -6.81 44.33
C ALA A 155 43.96 -5.41 44.98
N LEU A 156 43.15 -4.49 44.45
CA LEU A 156 43.04 -3.10 44.94
C LEU A 156 42.10 -2.93 46.15
N HIS A 157 41.42 -3.99 46.60
CA HIS A 157 40.39 -3.93 47.64
C HIS A 157 40.90 -3.64 49.08
N MET A 158 42.23 -3.60 49.30
CA MET A 158 42.82 -3.55 50.65
C MET A 158 42.93 -2.16 51.31
N SER A 159 42.48 -1.08 50.66
CA SER A 159 42.87 0.30 51.05
C SER A 159 41.73 1.29 51.38
N TRP A 160 40.46 0.89 51.35
CA TRP A 160 39.32 1.81 51.51
C TRP A 160 38.40 1.41 52.67
N SER A 161 38.36 2.22 53.72
CA SER A 161 37.49 2.05 54.88
C SER A 161 36.03 2.41 54.55
N THR A 162 35.10 1.62 55.07
CA THR A 162 33.66 1.74 54.75
C THR A 162 32.98 2.88 55.51
N PRO A 163 32.30 3.82 54.81
CA PRO A 163 31.54 4.89 55.47
C PRO A 163 30.23 4.37 56.07
N PRO A 164 29.67 5.05 57.10
CA PRO A 164 28.46 4.61 57.78
C PRO A 164 27.19 4.74 56.91
N PRO A 165 26.15 3.92 57.17
CA PRO A 165 24.92 3.93 56.37
C PRO A 165 24.08 5.20 56.58
N SER A 166 23.59 5.78 55.48
CA SER A 166 22.73 6.97 55.49
C SER A 166 21.31 6.69 56.00
N PRO A 167 20.64 7.67 56.65
CA PRO A 167 19.32 7.48 57.26
C PRO A 167 18.21 7.18 56.23
N LYS A 168 17.23 6.36 56.63
CA LYS A 168 16.10 5.92 55.79
C LYS A 168 15.04 7.01 55.66
N GLY A 169 15.25 7.96 54.73
CA GLY A 169 14.21 8.90 54.33
C GLY A 169 13.01 8.20 53.68
N ASN A 170 11.79 8.67 53.99
CA ASN A 170 10.56 8.17 53.38
C ASN A 170 10.58 8.38 51.85
N LYS A 171 10.49 7.29 51.08
CA LYS A 171 10.39 7.38 49.61
C LYS A 171 8.99 7.87 49.23
N PRO A 172 8.83 8.92 48.40
CA PRO A 172 7.54 9.27 47.84
C PRO A 172 7.04 8.13 46.94
N ALA A 173 5.75 7.81 47.02
CA ALA A 173 5.14 6.80 46.17
C ALA A 173 5.01 7.31 44.72
N ASN A 174 5.12 6.39 43.76
CA ASN A 174 4.78 6.60 42.34
C ASN A 174 5.58 7.70 41.59
N CYS A 175 6.90 7.60 41.61
CA CYS A 175 7.79 8.29 40.65
C CYS A 175 7.69 7.74 39.20
N ARG A 176 6.46 7.64 38.66
CA ARG A 176 6.22 7.50 37.22
C ARG A 176 6.32 8.86 36.54
N ALA A 177 6.94 8.92 35.36
CA ALA A 177 6.99 10.14 34.57
C ALA A 177 5.56 10.54 34.11
N PRO A 178 5.27 11.83 33.82
CA PRO A 178 3.91 12.28 33.52
C PRO A 178 3.21 11.50 32.39
N MET A 179 3.94 11.14 31.33
CA MET A 179 3.41 10.33 30.22
C MET A 179 3.02 8.90 30.63
N GLU A 180 3.72 8.30 31.62
CA GLU A 180 3.43 6.94 32.12
C GLU A 180 2.24 6.88 33.11
N ARG A 181 1.62 8.04 33.35
CA ARG A 181 0.37 8.19 34.12
C ARG A 181 -0.86 8.25 33.21
N LEU A 182 -0.65 8.38 31.90
CA LEU A 182 -1.73 8.30 30.91
C LEU A 182 -2.29 6.87 30.85
N PRO A 183 -3.59 6.71 30.54
CA PRO A 183 -4.16 5.40 30.20
C PRO A 183 -3.43 4.77 29.00
N LEU A 184 -3.39 3.44 28.93
CA LEU A 184 -2.71 2.71 27.85
C LEU A 184 -3.35 2.96 26.48
N GLU A 185 -4.62 3.34 26.47
CA GLU A 185 -5.41 3.72 25.30
C GLU A 185 -4.91 5.05 24.72
N ILE A 186 -4.75 6.07 25.58
CA ILE A 186 -4.23 7.38 25.19
C ILE A 186 -2.75 7.29 24.79
N LEU A 187 -1.95 6.55 25.56
CA LEU A 187 -0.55 6.30 25.23
C LEU A 187 -0.43 5.53 23.91
N GLY A 188 -1.30 4.53 23.68
CA GLY A 188 -1.41 3.79 22.43
C GLY A 188 -1.72 4.69 21.24
N SER A 189 -2.75 5.54 21.33
CA SER A 189 -3.10 6.48 20.24
C SER A 189 -2.04 7.54 19.97
N ILE A 190 -1.24 7.95 20.96
CA ILE A 190 -0.06 8.81 20.74
C ILE A 190 1.04 8.04 19.97
N ILE A 191 1.27 6.78 20.32
CA ILE A 191 2.28 5.92 19.65
C ILE A 191 1.82 5.51 18.24
N GLU A 192 0.52 5.40 17.99
CA GLU A 192 -0.07 5.12 16.67
C GLU A 192 0.24 6.23 15.65
N LEU A 193 0.45 7.48 16.08
CA LEU A 193 0.89 8.57 15.20
C LEU A 193 2.34 8.41 14.67
N LEU A 194 3.09 7.44 15.19
CA LEU A 194 4.45 7.10 14.76
C LEU A 194 4.49 5.81 13.90
N VAL A 195 3.34 5.23 13.58
CA VAL A 195 3.24 4.04 12.71
C VAL A 195 3.25 4.49 11.25
N LEU A 196 4.17 3.94 10.47
CA LEU A 196 4.16 4.07 9.02
C LEU A 196 3.41 2.89 8.41
N ASP A 197 2.14 3.08 8.05
CA ASP A 197 1.30 2.06 7.41
C ASP A 197 1.93 1.59 6.09
N ILE A 198 2.31 2.52 5.20
CA ILE A 198 3.03 2.21 3.97
C ILE A 198 4.54 1.95 4.26
N PRO A 199 5.09 0.76 3.92
CA PRO A 199 6.54 0.57 3.88
C PRO A 199 7.16 1.41 2.74
N PRO A 200 8.33 2.05 2.95
CA PRO A 200 8.95 2.91 1.94
C PRO A 200 9.19 2.21 0.59
N PRO A 201 9.06 2.91 -0.55
CA PRO A 201 8.93 2.31 -1.90
C PRO A 201 10.16 1.54 -2.43
N TYR A 202 11.26 1.50 -1.67
CA TYR A 202 12.46 0.74 -2.03
C TYR A 202 12.81 -0.36 -1.02
N GLY A 203 11.99 -0.58 0.03
CA GLY A 203 12.22 -1.59 1.08
C GLY A 203 13.47 -1.40 1.96
N THR A 204 14.34 -0.44 1.62
CA THR A 204 15.66 -0.20 2.24
C THR A 204 15.67 0.91 3.29
N ALA A 205 14.69 1.81 3.27
CA ALA A 205 14.55 2.85 4.29
C ALA A 205 13.93 2.27 5.58
N ARG A 206 14.39 2.76 6.72
CA ARG A 206 14.10 2.17 8.03
C ARG A 206 12.65 2.44 8.48
N ARG A 207 11.78 1.44 8.36
CA ARG A 207 10.42 1.50 8.95
C ARG A 207 10.51 1.49 10.49
N ASN A 208 9.60 2.20 11.15
CA ASN A 208 9.34 2.11 12.60
C ASN A 208 10.53 2.38 13.55
N VAL A 209 11.53 3.19 13.15
CA VAL A 209 12.71 3.52 14.00
C VAL A 209 12.31 4.12 15.34
N ASP A 210 11.33 5.01 15.35
CA ASP A 210 10.87 5.70 16.55
C ASP A 210 10.15 4.75 17.51
N LEU A 211 9.36 3.81 16.97
CA LEU A 211 8.77 2.71 17.76
C LEU A 211 9.88 1.83 18.38
N MET A 212 10.91 1.49 17.62
CA MET A 212 12.06 0.74 18.14
C MET A 212 12.83 1.49 19.23
N SER A 213 12.88 2.82 19.14
CA SER A 213 13.46 3.67 20.18
C SER A 213 12.57 3.73 21.42
N LEU A 214 11.24 3.82 21.25
CA LEU A 214 10.27 3.81 22.34
C LEU A 214 10.30 2.51 23.16
N LEU A 215 10.51 1.34 22.53
CA LEU A 215 10.69 0.05 23.22
C LEU A 215 11.83 0.04 24.25
N LEU A 216 12.79 0.97 24.15
CA LEU A 216 13.94 1.07 25.06
C LEU A 216 13.74 2.10 26.19
N THR A 217 12.66 2.88 26.18
CA THR A 217 12.47 4.01 27.12
C THR A 217 12.03 3.59 28.52
N SER A 218 10.93 2.83 28.63
CA SER A 218 10.39 2.36 29.91
C SER A 218 9.48 1.15 29.72
N ARG A 219 9.17 0.42 30.81
CA ARG A 219 8.30 -0.77 30.74
C ARG A 219 6.85 -0.46 30.36
N SER A 220 6.35 0.74 30.68
CA SER A 220 4.97 1.13 30.38
C SER A 220 4.83 1.50 28.90
N VAL A 221 5.78 2.28 28.38
CA VAL A 221 5.90 2.59 26.95
C VAL A 221 6.16 1.32 26.15
N HIS A 222 7.11 0.47 26.57
CA HIS A 222 7.41 -0.80 25.90
C HIS A 222 6.18 -1.69 25.71
N ALA A 223 5.32 -1.82 26.73
CA ALA A 223 4.08 -2.59 26.62
C ALA A 223 3.07 -1.96 25.63
N ALA A 224 2.92 -0.63 25.65
CA ALA A 224 2.07 0.09 24.71
C ALA A 224 2.60 0.01 23.26
N THR A 225 3.90 0.17 23.06
CA THR A 225 4.55 0.07 21.74
C THR A 225 4.51 -1.36 21.18
N LEU A 226 4.68 -2.40 22.01
CA LEU A 226 4.46 -3.79 21.57
C LEU A 226 3.02 -4.03 21.12
N ASN A 227 2.04 -3.48 21.84
CA ASN A 227 0.64 -3.55 21.44
C ASN A 227 0.44 -2.90 20.06
N THR A 228 0.94 -1.68 19.85
CA THR A 228 0.88 -0.99 18.55
C THR A 228 1.59 -1.76 17.42
N LEU A 229 2.82 -2.25 17.65
CA LEU A 229 3.61 -2.98 16.65
C LEU A 229 2.98 -4.30 16.21
N TYR A 230 2.32 -5.03 17.12
CA TYR A 230 1.71 -6.33 16.80
C TYR A 230 0.23 -6.24 16.39
N LYS A 231 -0.45 -5.10 16.62
CA LYS A 231 -1.86 -4.90 16.28
C LYS A 231 -2.13 -4.96 14.77
N HIS A 232 -1.29 -4.31 13.96
CA HIS A 232 -1.38 -4.35 12.48
C HIS A 232 -0.04 -4.83 11.88
N ILE A 233 -0.06 -5.99 11.22
CA ILE A 233 1.13 -6.62 10.64
C ILE A 233 1.08 -6.51 9.11
N THR A 234 1.90 -5.61 8.53
CA THR A 234 2.15 -5.59 7.07
C THR A 234 3.33 -6.51 6.72
N ILE A 235 3.17 -7.32 5.68
CA ILE A 235 4.12 -8.38 5.28
C ILE A 235 4.57 -8.14 3.84
N PRO A 236 5.71 -7.44 3.61
CA PRO A 236 6.19 -7.16 2.26
C PRO A 236 6.89 -8.36 1.59
N HIS A 237 7.38 -9.33 2.37
CA HIS A 237 8.18 -10.45 1.86
C HIS A 237 8.04 -11.71 2.74
N SER A 238 8.24 -12.90 2.14
CA SER A 238 8.16 -14.19 2.86
C SER A 238 9.14 -14.32 4.03
N ARG A 239 10.33 -13.69 3.96
CA ARG A 239 11.29 -13.65 5.09
C ARG A 239 10.69 -12.95 6.33
N ILE A 240 9.90 -11.90 6.13
CA ILE A 240 9.25 -11.15 7.22
C ILE A 240 8.11 -11.97 7.83
N PHE A 241 7.33 -12.67 6.99
CA PHE A 241 6.33 -13.64 7.46
C PHE A 241 6.97 -14.71 8.36
N ARG A 242 8.09 -15.32 7.93
CA ARG A 242 8.80 -16.33 8.74
C ARG A 242 9.30 -15.77 10.08
N LYS A 243 9.91 -14.57 10.10
CA LYS A 243 10.36 -13.93 11.36
C LYS A 243 9.17 -13.67 12.30
N PHE A 244 8.05 -13.17 11.76
CA PHE A 244 6.82 -12.95 12.52
C PHE A 244 6.24 -14.27 13.09
N LEU A 245 6.10 -15.31 12.25
CA LEU A 245 5.58 -16.63 12.64
C LEU A 245 6.46 -17.28 13.73
N SER A 246 7.78 -17.21 13.59
CA SER A 246 8.72 -17.67 14.62
C SER A 246 8.48 -16.95 15.95
N ASN A 247 8.32 -15.62 15.93
CA ASN A 247 8.12 -14.83 17.13
C ASN A 247 6.80 -15.11 17.85
N ILE A 248 5.68 -15.26 17.12
CA ILE A 248 4.39 -15.63 17.74
C ILE A 248 4.35 -17.10 18.17
N THR A 249 5.15 -17.98 17.54
CA THR A 249 5.31 -19.38 17.99
C THR A 249 6.08 -19.45 19.32
N THR A 250 7.17 -18.67 19.47
CA THR A 250 7.92 -18.57 20.72
C THR A 250 7.15 -17.82 21.81
N HIS A 251 6.33 -16.83 21.44
CA HIS A 251 5.59 -15.99 22.37
C HIS A 251 4.09 -15.86 21.96
N PRO A 252 3.26 -16.89 22.18
CA PRO A 252 1.85 -16.91 21.73
C PRO A 252 0.99 -15.72 22.20
N ALA A 253 1.34 -15.10 23.33
CA ALA A 253 0.70 -13.87 23.80
C ALA A 253 0.73 -12.74 22.75
N LEU A 254 1.80 -12.63 21.94
CA LEU A 254 1.91 -11.63 20.87
C LEU A 254 0.92 -11.90 19.73
N GLY A 255 0.61 -13.17 19.43
CA GLY A 255 -0.42 -13.53 18.46
C GLY A 255 -1.83 -13.08 18.87
N THR A 256 -2.12 -13.01 20.18
CA THR A 256 -3.41 -12.50 20.70
C THR A 256 -3.62 -10.99 20.51
N ILE A 257 -2.55 -10.24 20.23
CA ILE A 257 -2.58 -8.79 19.96
C ILE A 257 -3.04 -8.49 18.53
N VAL A 258 -2.78 -9.40 17.59
CA VAL A 258 -2.96 -9.19 16.15
C VAL A 258 -4.44 -8.95 15.77
N ARG A 259 -4.69 -7.84 15.06
CA ARG A 259 -6.02 -7.47 14.53
C ARG A 259 -6.03 -7.43 13.00
N ARG A 260 -4.92 -7.04 12.37
CA ARG A 260 -4.73 -7.08 10.91
C ARG A 260 -3.49 -7.90 10.54
N ILE A 261 -3.64 -8.78 9.54
CA ILE A 261 -2.53 -9.33 8.75
C ILE A 261 -2.73 -8.84 7.32
N ASP A 262 -1.70 -8.22 6.75
CA ASP A 262 -1.78 -7.53 5.47
C ASP A 262 -0.63 -7.88 4.53
N PHE A 263 -0.98 -8.46 3.38
CA PHE A 263 -0.06 -8.80 2.29
C PHE A 263 -0.12 -7.80 1.13
N SER A 264 -0.79 -6.64 1.25
CA SER A 264 -0.94 -5.61 0.20
C SER A 264 0.35 -5.14 -0.47
N HIS A 265 1.49 -5.27 0.23
CA HIS A 265 2.83 -4.92 -0.22
C HIS A 265 3.72 -6.16 -0.53
N PHE A 266 3.13 -7.36 -0.59
CA PHE A 266 3.90 -8.61 -0.72
C PHE A 266 4.49 -8.78 -2.11
N ASN A 267 5.81 -8.65 -2.23
CA ASN A 267 6.53 -8.82 -3.48
C ASN A 267 7.83 -9.62 -3.26
N ASN A 268 7.82 -10.91 -3.62
CA ASN A 268 9.01 -11.75 -3.52
C ASN A 268 10.01 -11.56 -4.69
N ALA A 269 9.70 -10.76 -5.73
CA ALA A 269 10.59 -10.62 -6.89
C ALA A 269 11.87 -9.81 -6.59
N THR A 270 11.88 -8.97 -5.55
CA THR A 270 13.04 -8.14 -5.18
C THR A 270 14.08 -8.84 -4.31
N LEU A 271 13.82 -10.08 -3.86
CA LEU A 271 14.68 -10.82 -2.92
C LEU A 271 15.38 -12.06 -3.49
N PHE A 272 15.05 -12.46 -4.72
CA PHE A 272 15.50 -13.73 -5.30
C PHE A 272 15.71 -13.56 -6.81
N GLU A 273 16.93 -13.81 -7.28
CA GLU A 273 17.32 -13.62 -8.69
C GLU A 273 16.63 -14.63 -9.61
N SER A 274 16.30 -15.83 -9.10
CA SER A 274 15.59 -16.86 -9.86
C SER A 274 14.16 -17.15 -9.36
N ALA A 275 13.32 -17.68 -10.26
CA ALA A 275 12.04 -18.27 -9.87
C ALA A 275 12.20 -19.62 -9.13
N SER A 276 13.37 -20.26 -9.24
CA SER A 276 13.67 -21.54 -8.58
C SER A 276 13.91 -21.35 -7.08
N GLU A 277 14.73 -20.37 -6.69
CA GLU A 277 14.98 -20.04 -5.28
C GLU A 277 13.71 -19.55 -4.56
N ARG A 278 12.82 -18.85 -5.29
CA ARG A 278 11.48 -18.50 -4.77
C ARG A 278 10.66 -19.73 -4.40
N LYS A 279 10.66 -20.77 -5.23
CA LYS A 279 9.98 -22.05 -4.95
C LYS A 279 10.70 -22.90 -3.90
N GLY A 280 12.03 -22.85 -3.84
CA GLY A 280 12.82 -23.54 -2.82
C GLY A 280 12.66 -22.93 -1.42
N THR A 281 12.43 -21.62 -1.33
CA THR A 281 12.34 -20.90 -0.06
C THR A 281 10.92 -20.95 0.52
N ARG A 282 10.53 -22.13 1.05
CA ARG A 282 9.25 -22.42 1.75
C ARG A 282 9.13 -21.65 3.08
N ASN A 283 9.13 -20.32 3.00
CA ASN A 283 8.98 -19.39 4.13
C ASN A 283 7.53 -18.95 4.34
N LEU A 284 6.75 -18.93 3.26
CA LEU A 284 5.29 -18.85 3.23
C LEU A 284 4.83 -20.07 2.42
N THR A 285 3.76 -20.71 2.89
CA THR A 285 3.08 -21.87 2.33
C THR A 285 1.68 -21.97 2.94
N GLU A 286 0.79 -22.80 2.39
CA GLU A 286 -0.54 -23.02 3.00
C GLU A 286 -0.46 -23.54 4.45
N GLU A 287 0.46 -24.45 4.77
CA GLU A 287 0.56 -25.02 6.13
C GLU A 287 1.08 -23.98 7.14
N THR A 288 2.04 -23.15 6.73
CA THR A 288 2.60 -22.09 7.59
C THR A 288 1.66 -20.89 7.73
N LEU A 289 0.84 -20.61 6.72
CA LEU A 289 -0.23 -19.63 6.77
C LEU A 289 -1.38 -20.08 7.69
N LEU A 290 -1.76 -21.37 7.63
CA LEU A 290 -2.73 -21.96 8.55
C LEU A 290 -2.24 -21.85 10.01
N GLN A 291 -1.01 -22.27 10.30
CA GLN A 291 -0.39 -22.14 11.62
C GLN A 291 -0.41 -20.68 12.14
N CYS A 292 -0.18 -19.71 11.26
CA CYS A 292 -0.25 -18.29 11.58
C CYS A 292 -1.66 -17.84 11.97
N LEU A 293 -2.71 -18.34 11.30
CA LEU A 293 -4.11 -18.06 11.62
C LEU A 293 -4.54 -18.74 12.93
N GLU A 294 -4.02 -19.91 13.26
CA GLU A 294 -4.26 -20.56 14.56
C GLU A 294 -3.67 -19.78 15.73
N LEU A 295 -2.45 -19.23 15.56
CA LEU A 295 -1.78 -18.42 16.56
C LEU A 295 -2.33 -16.98 16.68
N THR A 296 -3.26 -16.57 15.80
CA THR A 296 -3.85 -15.21 15.80
C THR A 296 -5.38 -15.20 15.99
N PRO A 297 -5.93 -15.83 17.07
CA PRO A 297 -7.37 -16.11 17.24
C PRO A 297 -8.27 -14.87 17.44
N HIS A 298 -7.73 -13.67 17.29
CA HIS A 298 -8.42 -12.38 17.45
C HIS A 298 -8.27 -11.47 16.22
N LEU A 299 -7.85 -12.03 15.09
CA LEU A 299 -7.80 -11.36 13.79
C LEU A 299 -9.17 -10.80 13.41
N GLN A 300 -9.17 -9.58 12.86
CA GLN A 300 -10.36 -8.84 12.41
C GLN A 300 -10.29 -8.50 10.92
N GLU A 301 -9.08 -8.35 10.37
CA GLU A 301 -8.85 -7.97 8.98
C GLU A 301 -7.75 -8.87 8.39
N PHE A 302 -8.04 -9.54 7.28
CA PHE A 302 -7.07 -10.33 6.51
C PHE A 302 -7.08 -9.89 5.04
N LEU A 303 -5.93 -9.42 4.56
CA LEU A 303 -5.79 -8.80 3.24
C LEU A 303 -4.82 -9.64 2.40
N ALA A 304 -5.36 -10.42 1.46
CA ALA A 304 -4.57 -11.14 0.46
C ALA A 304 -4.48 -10.40 -0.87
N MET A 305 -3.59 -10.87 -1.74
CA MET A 305 -3.43 -10.42 -3.12
C MET A 305 -2.81 -11.52 -4.01
N GLU A 306 -2.80 -11.29 -5.32
CA GLU A 306 -2.36 -12.22 -6.39
C GLU A 306 -0.92 -12.79 -6.30
N HIS A 307 -0.10 -12.41 -5.32
CA HIS A 307 1.24 -13.01 -5.11
C HIS A 307 1.30 -14.01 -3.95
N ILE A 308 0.17 -14.28 -3.29
CA ILE A 308 0.02 -15.34 -2.27
C ILE A 308 -1.17 -16.27 -2.55
N ASP A 309 -1.80 -16.20 -3.72
CA ASP A 309 -3.04 -16.94 -3.99
C ASP A 309 -2.82 -18.44 -4.19
N ASP A 310 -1.63 -18.86 -4.64
CA ASP A 310 -1.17 -20.25 -4.57
C ASP A 310 -1.00 -20.77 -3.13
N ASP A 311 -0.78 -19.92 -2.13
CA ASP A 311 -0.66 -20.28 -0.71
C ASP A 311 -2.03 -20.31 0.02
N LEU A 312 -3.13 -19.92 -0.65
CA LEU A 312 -4.49 -19.91 -0.10
C LEU A 312 -5.17 -21.28 -0.26
N GLY A 313 -4.62 -22.27 0.42
CA GLY A 313 -5.14 -23.65 0.49
C GLY A 313 -6.58 -23.74 1.03
N ALA A 314 -7.24 -24.87 0.78
CA ALA A 314 -8.63 -25.10 1.20
C ALA A 314 -8.82 -24.96 2.71
N GLU A 315 -7.88 -25.48 3.52
CA GLU A 315 -7.91 -25.36 4.99
C GLU A 315 -7.72 -23.90 5.46
N VAL A 316 -6.90 -23.10 4.75
CA VAL A 316 -6.72 -21.67 5.03
C VAL A 316 -8.03 -20.91 4.79
N LEU A 317 -8.69 -21.16 3.65
CA LEU A 317 -9.99 -20.56 3.34
C LEU A 317 -11.08 -21.02 4.33
N GLN A 318 -11.14 -22.32 4.65
CA GLN A 318 -12.06 -22.88 5.65
C GLN A 318 -11.85 -22.22 7.02
N LYS A 319 -10.60 -22.04 7.44
CA LYS A 319 -10.24 -21.32 8.67
C LYS A 319 -10.76 -19.89 8.64
N LEU A 320 -10.50 -19.14 7.56
CA LEU A 320 -10.94 -17.74 7.43
C LEU A 320 -12.47 -17.60 7.46
N PHE A 321 -13.22 -18.42 6.72
CA PHE A 321 -14.68 -18.27 6.65
C PHE A 321 -15.45 -18.90 7.83
N PHE A 322 -14.98 -20.01 8.40
CA PHE A 322 -15.73 -20.77 9.43
C PHE A 322 -15.06 -20.75 10.81
N GLY A 323 -13.74 -20.59 10.88
CA GLY A 323 -12.95 -20.73 12.10
C GLY A 323 -12.54 -19.43 12.81
N MET A 324 -12.88 -18.25 12.26
CA MET A 324 -12.42 -16.94 12.76
C MET A 324 -13.59 -16.00 13.09
N PRO A 325 -14.31 -16.19 14.22
CA PRO A 325 -15.57 -15.50 14.53
C PRO A 325 -15.45 -13.99 14.81
N ARG A 326 -14.23 -13.42 14.79
CA ARG A 326 -13.96 -11.98 14.89
C ARG A 326 -13.59 -11.34 13.56
N LEU A 327 -13.49 -12.11 12.48
CA LEU A 327 -13.09 -11.63 11.16
C LEU A 327 -14.21 -10.78 10.55
N GLN A 328 -13.89 -9.51 10.29
CA GLN A 328 -14.81 -8.48 9.80
C GLN A 328 -14.46 -7.99 8.39
N ALA A 329 -13.20 -8.09 7.99
CA ALA A 329 -12.72 -7.71 6.66
C ALA A 329 -11.94 -8.84 5.99
N LEU A 330 -12.31 -9.15 4.75
CA LEU A 330 -11.60 -10.07 3.86
C LEU A 330 -11.37 -9.42 2.49
N ASP A 331 -10.17 -9.61 1.95
CA ASP A 331 -9.80 -9.22 0.60
C ASP A 331 -8.98 -10.31 -0.08
N PHE A 332 -9.21 -10.49 -1.38
CA PHE A 332 -8.49 -11.43 -2.24
C PHE A 332 -8.09 -10.73 -3.56
N ALA A 333 -7.49 -9.54 -3.45
CA ALA A 333 -7.30 -8.62 -4.57
C ALA A 333 -6.43 -9.21 -5.71
N GLY A 334 -7.05 -9.48 -6.86
CA GLY A 334 -6.39 -10.06 -8.04
C GLY A 334 -6.17 -11.59 -7.98
N CYS A 335 -6.52 -12.25 -6.88
CA CYS A 335 -6.34 -13.69 -6.72
C CYS A 335 -7.10 -14.45 -7.82
N THR A 336 -6.37 -15.18 -8.66
CA THR A 336 -6.89 -15.83 -9.86
C THR A 336 -6.29 -17.21 -10.15
N SER A 337 -5.28 -17.67 -9.40
CA SER A 337 -4.54 -18.90 -9.72
C SER A 337 -5.44 -20.16 -9.76
N PRO A 338 -5.00 -21.23 -10.46
CA PRO A 338 -5.70 -22.51 -10.46
C PRO A 338 -5.80 -23.13 -9.05
N SER A 339 -4.79 -22.91 -8.19
CA SER A 339 -4.81 -23.39 -6.80
C SER A 339 -5.94 -22.69 -6.03
N PHE A 340 -5.92 -21.36 -6.00
CA PHE A 340 -6.94 -20.51 -5.38
C PHE A 340 -8.36 -20.87 -5.83
N LYS A 341 -8.57 -21.04 -7.14
CA LYS A 341 -9.84 -21.48 -7.71
C LYS A 341 -10.30 -22.84 -7.17
N ASN A 342 -9.40 -23.82 -7.12
CA ASN A 342 -9.73 -25.18 -6.69
C ASN A 342 -10.03 -25.24 -5.18
N SER A 343 -9.26 -24.51 -4.36
CA SER A 343 -9.52 -24.34 -2.92
C SER A 343 -10.87 -23.67 -2.66
N PHE A 344 -11.25 -22.67 -3.45
CA PHE A 344 -12.59 -22.10 -3.35
C PHE A 344 -13.71 -22.99 -3.90
N ALA A 345 -13.40 -23.88 -4.85
CA ALA A 345 -14.37 -24.83 -5.39
C ALA A 345 -14.73 -25.92 -4.36
N SER A 346 -13.75 -26.50 -3.66
CA SER A 346 -14.03 -27.47 -2.59
C SER A 346 -14.84 -26.85 -1.44
N LEU A 347 -14.66 -25.56 -1.16
CA LEU A 347 -15.50 -24.82 -0.21
C LEU A 347 -16.98 -24.73 -0.64
N VAL A 348 -17.32 -24.78 -1.93
CA VAL A 348 -18.73 -24.65 -2.39
C VAL A 348 -19.59 -25.80 -1.84
N ASP A 349 -19.05 -27.01 -1.77
CA ASP A 349 -19.80 -28.21 -1.39
C ASP A 349 -19.90 -28.42 0.14
N MET A 350 -19.21 -27.59 0.94
CA MET A 350 -19.23 -27.67 2.39
C MET A 350 -20.49 -27.05 3.01
N ASP A 351 -20.76 -27.39 4.28
CA ASP A 351 -21.78 -26.75 5.11
C ASP A 351 -21.30 -25.38 5.63
N TRP A 352 -21.68 -24.32 4.92
CA TRP A 352 -21.42 -22.94 5.33
C TRP A 352 -22.37 -22.50 6.47
N PRO A 353 -21.86 -21.86 7.55
CA PRO A 353 -22.66 -21.27 8.62
C PRO A 353 -23.80 -20.37 8.11
N GLU A 354 -24.93 -20.31 8.83
CA GLU A 354 -26.11 -19.53 8.40
C GLU A 354 -25.81 -18.04 8.17
N THR A 355 -24.87 -17.47 8.94
CA THR A 355 -24.43 -16.08 8.82
C THR A 355 -22.93 -15.98 8.97
N LEU A 356 -22.31 -14.96 8.36
CA LEU A 356 -20.89 -14.67 8.44
C LEU A 356 -20.65 -13.36 9.22
N SER A 357 -19.58 -13.30 10.01
CA SER A 357 -19.17 -12.08 10.74
C SER A 357 -18.59 -10.97 9.84
N ILE A 358 -18.46 -11.24 8.54
CA ILE A 358 -17.82 -10.38 7.55
C ILE A 358 -18.71 -9.17 7.25
N THR A 359 -18.15 -7.98 7.49
CA THR A 359 -18.78 -6.67 7.23
C THR A 359 -18.24 -5.98 5.98
N ARG A 360 -17.04 -6.38 5.54
CA ARG A 360 -16.28 -5.80 4.43
C ARG A 360 -15.68 -6.95 3.63
N LEU A 361 -16.11 -7.12 2.37
CA LEU A 361 -15.63 -8.19 1.49
C LEU A 361 -15.17 -7.61 0.16
N SER A 362 -14.01 -8.06 -0.31
CA SER A 362 -13.50 -7.75 -1.65
C SER A 362 -13.02 -9.02 -2.33
N LEU A 363 -13.61 -9.29 -3.50
CA LEU A 363 -13.22 -10.32 -4.46
C LEU A 363 -12.75 -9.66 -5.78
N HIS A 364 -12.18 -8.45 -5.67
CA HIS A 364 -11.80 -7.61 -6.80
C HIS A 364 -10.86 -8.37 -7.76
N LYS A 365 -11.27 -8.50 -9.02
CA LYS A 365 -10.60 -9.27 -10.10
C LYS A 365 -10.51 -10.79 -9.92
N CYS A 366 -11.27 -11.40 -9.01
CA CYS A 366 -11.34 -12.86 -8.87
C CYS A 366 -12.13 -13.54 -10.02
N LEU A 367 -11.68 -13.36 -11.25
CA LEU A 367 -12.31 -13.82 -12.50
C LEU A 367 -12.43 -15.34 -12.64
N THR A 368 -11.62 -16.12 -11.91
CA THR A 368 -11.59 -17.59 -12.01
C THR A 368 -12.55 -18.30 -11.08
N LEU A 369 -13.11 -17.60 -10.07
CA LEU A 369 -14.07 -18.17 -9.10
C LEU A 369 -15.38 -18.65 -9.77
N PRO A 370 -15.98 -19.75 -9.29
CA PRO A 370 -17.22 -20.28 -9.84
C PRO A 370 -18.45 -19.46 -9.41
N PRO A 371 -19.46 -19.25 -10.29
CA PRO A 371 -20.71 -18.55 -9.94
C PRO A 371 -21.41 -19.08 -8.69
N ALA A 372 -21.42 -20.40 -8.50
CA ALA A 372 -22.05 -21.06 -7.34
C ALA A 372 -21.47 -20.63 -5.97
N LEU A 373 -20.22 -20.15 -5.92
CA LEU A 373 -19.63 -19.60 -4.71
C LEU A 373 -20.35 -18.31 -4.28
N PHE A 374 -20.69 -17.43 -5.22
CA PHE A 374 -21.41 -16.19 -4.91
C PHE A 374 -22.82 -16.51 -4.40
N GLU A 375 -23.49 -17.51 -4.97
CA GLU A 375 -24.80 -17.98 -4.48
C GLU A 375 -24.74 -18.65 -3.09
N LYS A 376 -23.59 -19.18 -2.67
CA LYS A 376 -23.35 -19.66 -1.29
C LYS A 376 -23.01 -18.52 -0.31
N ILE A 377 -22.17 -17.57 -0.71
CA ILE A 377 -21.69 -16.47 0.15
C ILE A 377 -22.75 -15.39 0.36
N MET A 378 -23.34 -14.84 -0.71
CA MET A 378 -24.19 -13.63 -0.63
C MET A 378 -25.34 -13.74 0.39
N PRO A 379 -26.09 -14.87 0.51
CA PRO A 379 -27.16 -15.03 1.50
C PRO A 379 -26.72 -14.92 2.97
N ARG A 380 -25.42 -15.05 3.25
CA ARG A 380 -24.87 -15.14 4.61
C ARG A 380 -24.29 -13.83 5.11
N LEU A 381 -24.18 -12.84 4.22
CA LEU A 381 -23.61 -11.51 4.48
C LEU A 381 -24.62 -10.57 5.17
N THR A 382 -25.18 -10.98 6.31
CA THR A 382 -26.27 -10.27 7.00
C THR A 382 -25.91 -8.86 7.47
N ASN A 383 -24.63 -8.56 7.66
CA ASN A 383 -24.10 -7.29 8.15
C ASN A 383 -23.09 -6.63 7.18
N VAL A 384 -23.13 -6.96 5.88
CA VAL A 384 -22.20 -6.34 4.92
C VAL A 384 -22.48 -4.85 4.72
N THR A 385 -21.39 -4.10 4.65
CA THR A 385 -21.34 -2.63 4.51
C THR A 385 -20.48 -2.18 3.34
N HIS A 386 -19.47 -2.97 2.96
CA HIS A 386 -18.57 -2.72 1.83
C HIS A 386 -18.41 -4.02 1.05
N LEU A 387 -18.69 -3.97 -0.26
CA LEU A 387 -18.74 -5.15 -1.13
C LEU A 387 -18.12 -4.82 -2.48
N ASP A 388 -16.86 -5.24 -2.68
CA ASP A 388 -16.19 -5.18 -3.98
C ASP A 388 -16.28 -6.53 -4.69
N LEU A 389 -16.96 -6.52 -5.83
CA LEU A 389 -17.16 -7.66 -6.71
C LEU A 389 -16.71 -7.34 -8.13
N ALA A 390 -15.96 -6.25 -8.34
CA ALA A 390 -15.58 -5.84 -9.68
C ALA A 390 -14.70 -6.89 -10.36
N GLN A 391 -14.96 -7.14 -11.65
CA GLN A 391 -14.34 -8.22 -12.43
C GLN A 391 -14.49 -9.60 -11.76
N THR A 392 -15.72 -9.94 -11.34
CA THR A 392 -16.10 -11.28 -10.87
C THR A 392 -17.25 -11.88 -11.70
N LYS A 393 -17.59 -13.14 -11.41
CA LYS A 393 -18.69 -13.92 -12.00
C LYS A 393 -19.91 -14.00 -11.09
N ILE A 394 -20.25 -12.92 -10.38
CA ILE A 394 -21.52 -12.83 -9.65
C ILE A 394 -22.70 -12.85 -10.62
N THR A 395 -23.74 -13.62 -10.30
CA THR A 395 -25.00 -13.73 -11.06
C THR A 395 -26.07 -12.79 -10.50
N ASP A 396 -27.05 -12.44 -11.35
CA ASP A 396 -28.28 -11.76 -10.93
C ASP A 396 -28.94 -12.41 -9.69
N ARG A 397 -28.97 -13.75 -9.65
CA ARG A 397 -29.48 -14.53 -8.52
C ARG A 397 -28.69 -14.29 -7.24
N ALA A 398 -27.36 -14.31 -7.31
CA ALA A 398 -26.50 -14.04 -6.15
C ALA A 398 -26.63 -12.60 -5.66
N LEU A 399 -26.76 -11.61 -6.56
CA LEU A 399 -26.96 -10.21 -6.20
C LEU A 399 -28.29 -9.99 -5.46
N GLN A 400 -29.39 -10.56 -5.98
CA GLN A 400 -30.70 -10.49 -5.34
C GLN A 400 -30.79 -11.27 -4.02
N ALA A 401 -29.90 -12.24 -3.80
CA ALA A 401 -29.89 -13.07 -2.58
C ALA A 401 -29.20 -12.41 -1.36
N ILE A 402 -28.65 -11.20 -1.50
CA ILE A 402 -28.09 -10.43 -0.38
C ILE A 402 -29.18 -10.14 0.68
N PRO A 403 -28.96 -10.42 1.99
CA PRO A 403 -29.96 -10.20 3.01
C PRO A 403 -30.49 -8.76 3.11
N LYS A 404 -31.80 -8.64 3.34
CA LYS A 404 -32.48 -7.36 3.61
C LYS A 404 -31.99 -6.64 4.89
N THR A 405 -31.22 -7.33 5.73
CA THR A 405 -30.59 -6.79 6.95
C THR A 405 -29.29 -6.04 6.68
N ALA A 406 -28.63 -6.30 5.54
CA ALA A 406 -27.36 -5.67 5.18
C ALA A 406 -27.50 -4.15 5.02
N LYS A 407 -26.39 -3.43 5.13
CA LYS A 407 -26.37 -1.95 5.12
C LYS A 407 -25.21 -1.47 4.26
N ILE A 408 -25.29 -1.79 2.96
CA ILE A 408 -24.25 -1.53 1.99
C ILE A 408 -24.13 -0.01 1.78
N THR A 409 -22.92 0.48 2.02
CA THR A 409 -22.48 1.86 1.81
C THR A 409 -21.54 1.96 0.61
N HIS A 410 -20.80 0.90 0.31
CA HIS A 410 -19.87 0.85 -0.81
C HIS A 410 -20.11 -0.41 -1.64
N LEU A 411 -20.48 -0.26 -2.90
CA LEU A 411 -20.81 -1.35 -3.82
C LEU A 411 -20.05 -1.18 -5.16
N ASN A 412 -19.25 -2.18 -5.53
CA ASN A 412 -18.53 -2.21 -6.80
C ASN A 412 -18.94 -3.44 -7.61
N LEU A 413 -19.70 -3.23 -8.68
CA LEU A 413 -20.16 -4.23 -9.64
C LEU A 413 -19.49 -4.04 -11.02
N ALA A 414 -18.38 -3.29 -11.07
CA ALA A 414 -17.73 -2.94 -12.32
C ALA A 414 -17.27 -4.18 -13.10
N LYS A 415 -17.59 -4.22 -14.40
CA LYS A 415 -17.20 -5.27 -15.35
C LYS A 415 -17.63 -6.70 -14.93
N CYS A 416 -18.74 -6.83 -14.21
CA CYS A 416 -19.40 -8.10 -13.91
C CYS A 416 -20.27 -8.56 -15.10
N THR A 417 -19.74 -9.44 -15.96
CA THR A 417 -20.37 -9.82 -17.24
C THR A 417 -21.53 -10.84 -17.13
N LEU A 418 -21.99 -11.15 -15.93
CA LEU A 418 -23.10 -12.09 -15.64
C LEU A 418 -24.26 -11.41 -14.88
N LEU A 419 -24.25 -10.07 -14.83
CA LEU A 419 -25.35 -9.25 -14.35
C LEU A 419 -26.15 -8.69 -15.52
N THR A 420 -27.43 -8.35 -15.31
CA THR A 420 -28.26 -7.63 -16.29
C THR A 420 -28.72 -6.27 -15.75
N ALA A 421 -28.84 -5.26 -16.63
CA ALA A 421 -29.28 -3.93 -16.22
C ALA A 421 -30.65 -3.91 -15.51
N PRO A 422 -31.70 -4.60 -15.98
CA PRO A 422 -32.98 -4.64 -15.26
C PRO A 422 -32.85 -5.20 -13.85
N THR A 423 -32.01 -6.22 -13.61
CA THR A 423 -31.76 -6.73 -12.25
C THR A 423 -31.00 -5.72 -11.39
N VAL A 424 -29.96 -5.06 -11.93
CA VAL A 424 -29.17 -4.06 -11.19
C VAL A 424 -30.02 -2.84 -10.84
N ILE A 425 -30.82 -2.33 -11.77
CA ILE A 425 -31.75 -1.20 -11.55
C ILE A 425 -32.82 -1.58 -10.51
N ASN A 426 -33.47 -2.74 -10.66
CA ASN A 426 -34.47 -3.22 -9.70
C ASN A 426 -33.87 -3.43 -8.30
N PHE A 427 -32.64 -3.95 -8.20
CA PHE A 427 -31.93 -4.10 -6.93
C PHE A 427 -31.67 -2.73 -6.27
N LEU A 428 -31.17 -1.75 -7.03
CA LEU A 428 -30.90 -0.40 -6.52
C LEU A 428 -32.19 0.35 -6.12
N ALA A 429 -33.27 0.19 -6.89
CA ALA A 429 -34.56 0.84 -6.63
C ALA A 429 -35.33 0.23 -5.44
N THR A 430 -35.31 -1.10 -5.28
CA THR A 430 -36.20 -1.80 -4.33
C THR A 430 -35.51 -2.33 -3.08
N HIS A 431 -34.22 -2.69 -3.15
CA HIS A 431 -33.60 -3.48 -2.09
C HIS A 431 -33.20 -2.63 -0.88
N PRO A 432 -33.64 -2.95 0.36
CA PRO A 432 -33.40 -2.10 1.51
C PRO A 432 -31.91 -1.94 1.87
N ALA A 433 -31.06 -2.89 1.49
CA ALA A 433 -29.64 -2.86 1.84
C ALA A 433 -28.82 -1.76 1.15
N VAL A 434 -29.31 -1.16 0.06
CA VAL A 434 -28.59 -0.16 -0.76
C VAL A 434 -29.14 1.26 -0.62
N ARG A 435 -30.10 1.49 0.28
CA ARG A 435 -30.73 2.81 0.52
C ARG A 435 -29.76 3.90 1.00
N ASN A 436 -28.60 3.52 1.53
CA ASN A 436 -27.59 4.42 2.09
C ASN A 436 -26.23 4.28 1.37
N LEU A 437 -26.24 3.99 0.05
CA LEU A 437 -25.01 3.94 -0.74
C LEU A 437 -24.29 5.30 -0.75
N VAL A 438 -22.96 5.24 -0.63
CA VAL A 438 -22.01 6.35 -0.60
C VAL A 438 -21.04 6.23 -1.80
N TYR A 439 -20.65 5.01 -2.14
CA TYR A 439 -19.92 4.68 -3.35
C TYR A 439 -20.72 3.65 -4.15
N LEU A 440 -21.00 3.95 -5.42
CA LEU A 440 -21.56 3.01 -6.39
C LEU A 440 -20.73 3.03 -7.66
N SER A 441 -20.29 1.85 -8.10
CA SER A 441 -19.62 1.66 -9.38
C SER A 441 -20.26 0.50 -10.13
N VAL A 442 -20.85 0.81 -11.29
CA VAL A 442 -21.44 -0.13 -12.26
C VAL A 442 -20.67 -0.12 -13.58
N ALA A 443 -19.43 0.38 -13.54
CA ALA A 443 -18.59 0.65 -14.71
C ALA A 443 -18.35 -0.59 -15.58
N THR A 444 -18.61 -0.51 -16.88
CA THR A 444 -18.38 -1.59 -17.83
C THR A 444 -17.10 -1.42 -18.66
N ASP A 445 -16.93 -2.29 -19.65
CA ASP A 445 -15.93 -2.17 -20.69
C ASP A 445 -16.64 -2.36 -22.03
N ALA A 446 -17.07 -1.25 -22.64
CA ALA A 446 -17.94 -1.27 -23.81
C ALA A 446 -17.39 -2.07 -25.01
N ARG A 447 -16.07 -2.33 -25.04
CA ARG A 447 -15.43 -3.16 -26.08
C ARG A 447 -15.64 -4.67 -25.89
N SER A 448 -16.08 -5.09 -24.70
CA SER A 448 -16.29 -6.51 -24.34
C SER A 448 -17.70 -6.81 -23.83
N HIS A 449 -18.35 -5.86 -23.16
CA HIS A 449 -19.71 -6.00 -22.62
C HIS A 449 -20.31 -4.63 -22.30
N GLN A 450 -21.40 -4.27 -22.97
CA GLN A 450 -22.28 -3.16 -22.57
C GLN A 450 -23.36 -3.73 -21.64
N LEU A 451 -23.48 -3.16 -20.43
CA LEU A 451 -24.51 -3.52 -19.45
C LEU A 451 -25.72 -2.59 -19.56
N LEU A 452 -25.45 -1.27 -19.62
CA LEU A 452 -26.44 -0.19 -19.59
C LEU A 452 -26.47 0.52 -20.96
N ASP A 453 -27.63 0.53 -21.63
CA ASP A 453 -27.91 1.43 -22.77
C ASP A 453 -28.59 2.73 -22.28
N VAL A 454 -28.97 3.60 -23.22
CA VAL A 454 -29.52 4.94 -22.94
C VAL A 454 -30.77 4.88 -22.05
N GLU A 455 -31.70 3.96 -22.33
CA GLU A 455 -32.93 3.77 -21.54
C GLU A 455 -32.67 3.20 -20.14
N ASP A 456 -31.60 2.39 -19.97
CA ASP A 456 -31.21 1.86 -18.67
C ASP A 456 -30.63 2.97 -17.79
N VAL A 457 -29.81 3.86 -18.36
CA VAL A 457 -29.25 5.02 -17.64
C VAL A 457 -30.36 5.99 -17.22
N SER A 458 -31.34 6.24 -18.10
CA SER A 458 -32.53 7.06 -17.80
C SER A 458 -33.40 6.48 -16.67
N GLN A 459 -33.45 5.15 -16.52
CA GLN A 459 -34.12 4.49 -15.39
C GLN A 459 -33.26 4.42 -14.13
N LEU A 460 -31.95 4.28 -14.27
CA LEU A 460 -31.00 4.14 -13.18
C LEU A 460 -30.81 5.45 -12.40
N ILE A 461 -30.60 6.58 -13.07
CA ILE A 461 -30.26 7.85 -12.40
C ILE A 461 -31.35 8.28 -11.38
N PRO A 462 -32.66 8.27 -11.69
CA PRO A 462 -33.70 8.71 -10.75
C PRO A 462 -33.84 7.85 -9.49
N VAL A 463 -33.36 6.59 -9.49
CA VAL A 463 -33.44 5.69 -8.33
C VAL A 463 -32.21 5.74 -7.42
N LEU A 464 -31.19 6.54 -7.76
CA LEU A 464 -29.96 6.65 -6.98
C LEU A 464 -30.17 7.43 -5.66
N PRO A 465 -29.62 6.96 -4.51
CA PRO A 465 -29.82 7.63 -3.23
C PRO A 465 -28.95 8.88 -3.09
N LYS A 466 -29.51 9.94 -2.47
CA LYS A 466 -28.84 11.23 -2.19
C LYS A 466 -27.66 11.14 -1.19
N THR A 467 -27.40 9.96 -0.65
CA THR A 467 -26.24 9.65 0.19
C THR A 467 -24.95 9.42 -0.60
N LEU A 468 -25.03 9.22 -1.93
CA LEU A 468 -23.86 8.98 -2.77
C LEU A 468 -22.86 10.14 -2.73
N ARG A 469 -21.57 9.82 -2.83
CA ARG A 469 -20.44 10.74 -2.98
C ARG A 469 -19.53 10.36 -4.13
N SER A 470 -19.50 9.08 -4.51
CA SER A 470 -18.84 8.57 -5.71
C SER A 470 -19.82 7.74 -6.55
N LEU A 471 -19.96 8.09 -7.82
CA LEU A 471 -20.77 7.38 -8.81
C LEU A 471 -19.95 7.10 -10.07
N SER A 472 -19.90 5.84 -10.50
CA SER A 472 -19.25 5.45 -11.75
C SER A 472 -20.20 4.74 -12.71
N LEU A 473 -20.59 5.45 -13.77
CA LEU A 473 -21.40 4.99 -14.91
C LEU A 473 -20.56 4.72 -16.17
N LYS A 474 -19.23 4.67 -16.02
CA LYS A 474 -18.25 4.44 -17.09
C LYS A 474 -18.61 3.24 -17.98
N GLY A 475 -18.39 3.34 -19.28
CA GLY A 475 -18.71 2.29 -20.27
C GLY A 475 -20.20 2.14 -20.63
N SER A 476 -21.12 2.75 -19.88
CA SER A 476 -22.52 2.91 -20.31
C SER A 476 -22.62 3.82 -21.54
N ARG A 477 -23.78 3.83 -22.18
CA ARG A 477 -24.09 4.72 -23.29
C ARG A 477 -25.00 5.86 -22.81
N MET A 478 -24.70 7.09 -23.20
CA MET A 478 -25.42 8.29 -22.77
C MET A 478 -25.89 9.16 -23.93
N ASP A 479 -26.75 10.13 -23.65
CA ASP A 479 -27.10 11.22 -24.57
C ASP A 479 -27.30 12.56 -23.82
N ASP A 480 -27.59 13.63 -24.56
CA ASP A 480 -27.83 14.97 -23.99
C ASP A 480 -29.03 15.01 -23.01
N SER A 481 -29.98 14.07 -23.05
CA SER A 481 -31.12 14.03 -22.12
C SER A 481 -30.68 13.66 -20.69
N HIS A 482 -29.61 12.87 -20.56
CA HIS A 482 -29.04 12.52 -19.27
C HIS A 482 -28.44 13.71 -18.53
N LEU A 483 -28.14 14.82 -19.21
CA LEU A 483 -27.65 16.04 -18.56
C LEU A 483 -28.65 16.58 -17.52
N GLU A 484 -29.94 16.57 -17.82
CA GLU A 484 -30.97 17.03 -16.89
C GLU A 484 -31.11 16.10 -15.67
N LEU A 485 -30.88 14.79 -15.88
CA LEU A 485 -30.91 13.78 -14.82
C LEU A 485 -29.66 13.79 -13.94
N LEU A 486 -28.48 14.08 -14.52
CA LEU A 486 -27.21 14.14 -13.81
C LEU A 486 -27.02 15.44 -13.01
N ARG A 487 -27.56 16.58 -13.48
CA ARG A 487 -27.46 17.91 -12.81
C ARG A 487 -27.86 17.89 -11.32
N PRO A 488 -28.96 17.26 -10.88
CA PRO A 488 -29.29 17.12 -9.46
C PRO A 488 -28.27 16.33 -8.65
N LEU A 489 -27.54 15.39 -9.27
CA LEU A 489 -26.50 14.60 -8.59
C LEU A 489 -25.24 15.43 -8.32
N THR A 490 -24.89 16.35 -9.23
CA THR A 490 -23.63 17.14 -9.13
C THR A 490 -23.61 18.05 -7.90
N LYS A 491 -24.78 18.36 -7.32
CA LYS A 491 -24.95 19.13 -6.08
C LYS A 491 -24.52 18.36 -4.82
N TYR A 492 -24.28 17.06 -4.89
CA TYR A 492 -23.83 16.25 -3.74
C TYR A 492 -22.79 15.16 -4.03
N LEU A 493 -22.55 14.81 -5.30
CA LEU A 493 -21.42 13.95 -5.70
C LEU A 493 -20.09 14.70 -5.64
N GLU A 494 -19.03 13.99 -5.24
CA GLU A 494 -17.64 14.46 -5.23
C GLU A 494 -16.83 13.81 -6.36
N GLU A 495 -17.08 12.52 -6.64
CA GLU A 495 -16.54 11.79 -7.80
C GLU A 495 -17.69 11.39 -8.75
N LEU A 496 -17.52 11.68 -10.03
CA LEU A 496 -18.41 11.22 -11.11
C LEU A 496 -17.57 10.63 -12.26
N ALA A 497 -17.91 9.42 -12.71
CA ALA A 497 -17.45 8.89 -13.99
C ALA A 497 -18.64 8.73 -14.94
N VAL A 498 -18.53 9.33 -16.12
CA VAL A 498 -19.62 9.39 -17.11
C VAL A 498 -19.48 8.28 -18.16
N GLY A 499 -20.55 8.04 -18.92
CA GLY A 499 -20.57 7.10 -20.03
C GLY A 499 -19.92 7.66 -21.30
N ARG A 500 -20.10 6.92 -22.39
CA ARG A 500 -19.70 7.29 -23.76
C ARG A 500 -20.80 8.10 -24.46
N ASP A 501 -20.52 8.54 -25.68
CA ASP A 501 -21.46 9.25 -26.56
C ASP A 501 -21.85 10.68 -26.05
N MET A 502 -21.28 11.15 -24.93
CA MET A 502 -21.47 12.50 -24.37
C MET A 502 -20.19 13.35 -24.46
N ASP A 503 -20.23 14.50 -25.14
CA ASP A 503 -19.03 15.30 -25.42
C ASP A 503 -18.49 16.11 -24.23
N VAL A 504 -17.27 16.67 -24.37
CA VAL A 504 -16.64 17.50 -23.31
C VAL A 504 -17.43 18.76 -23.00
N ASN A 505 -18.25 19.25 -23.94
CA ASN A 505 -19.06 20.44 -23.74
C ASN A 505 -20.30 20.13 -22.90
N ALA A 506 -20.96 19.00 -23.15
CA ALA A 506 -22.01 18.40 -22.32
C ALA A 506 -21.49 18.08 -20.91
N ALA A 507 -20.30 17.49 -20.81
CA ALA A 507 -19.62 17.28 -19.52
C ALA A 507 -19.32 18.59 -18.77
N ALA A 508 -18.94 19.67 -19.47
CA ALA A 508 -18.74 20.98 -18.88
C ALA A 508 -20.07 21.64 -18.43
N LYS A 509 -21.14 21.53 -19.23
CA LYS A 509 -22.49 22.01 -18.90
C LYS A 509 -23.02 21.44 -17.58
N LEU A 510 -22.61 20.24 -17.15
CA LEU A 510 -22.96 19.63 -15.85
C LEU A 510 -22.46 20.44 -14.63
N LEU A 511 -21.43 21.26 -14.84
CA LEU A 511 -20.80 22.10 -13.81
C LEU A 511 -21.38 23.53 -13.82
N GLU A 512 -22.11 23.90 -14.86
CA GLU A 512 -22.78 25.19 -14.99
C GLU A 512 -24.19 25.15 -14.37
N PRO A 513 -24.69 26.25 -13.78
CA PRO A 513 -26.10 26.36 -13.41
C PRO A 513 -26.97 26.23 -14.67
N ALA A 514 -28.14 25.59 -14.56
CA ALA A 514 -29.05 25.44 -15.69
C ALA A 514 -29.72 26.77 -16.09
N ASP A 515 -29.93 27.68 -15.13
CA ASP A 515 -30.36 29.06 -15.35
C ASP A 515 -29.38 30.04 -14.69
N GLU A 516 -28.62 30.83 -15.47
CA GLU A 516 -27.78 31.92 -14.96
C GLU A 516 -28.56 32.96 -14.12
N LYS A 517 -29.89 33.01 -14.31
CA LYS A 517 -30.81 33.94 -13.64
C LYS A 517 -31.38 33.40 -12.32
N LYS A 518 -31.12 32.14 -11.97
CA LYS A 518 -31.53 31.51 -10.70
C LYS A 518 -30.30 31.29 -9.83
N GLN A 519 -30.41 31.56 -8.54
CA GLN A 519 -29.40 31.14 -7.57
C GLN A 519 -29.57 29.64 -7.31
N GLU A 520 -28.91 28.82 -8.15
CA GLU A 520 -28.70 27.40 -7.88
C GLU A 520 -27.57 27.19 -6.87
N GLU A 521 -27.63 26.06 -6.16
CA GLU A 521 -26.49 25.54 -5.40
C GLU A 521 -25.34 25.19 -6.37
N PRO A 522 -24.07 25.47 -6.02
CA PRO A 522 -22.91 25.06 -6.81
C PRO A 522 -22.73 23.53 -6.82
N HIS A 523 -21.94 23.01 -7.76
CA HIS A 523 -21.59 21.59 -7.75
C HIS A 523 -20.59 21.26 -6.63
N MET A 524 -20.63 20.01 -6.14
CA MET A 524 -19.64 19.46 -5.21
C MET A 524 -18.56 18.61 -5.89
N ILE A 525 -18.69 18.36 -7.20
CA ILE A 525 -17.75 17.52 -7.97
C ILE A 525 -16.32 18.07 -7.88
N ARG A 526 -15.40 17.21 -7.44
CA ARG A 526 -13.94 17.43 -7.42
C ARG A 526 -13.20 16.56 -8.44
N TYR A 527 -13.79 15.43 -8.82
CA TYR A 527 -13.24 14.49 -9.80
C TYR A 527 -14.26 14.13 -10.87
N LEU A 528 -13.85 14.24 -12.13
CA LEU A 528 -14.63 13.84 -13.31
C LEU A 528 -13.82 12.88 -14.19
N ASP A 529 -14.31 11.67 -14.43
CA ASP A 529 -13.66 10.72 -15.35
C ASP A 529 -14.31 10.79 -16.74
N LEU A 530 -13.52 11.28 -17.70
CA LEU A 530 -13.83 11.38 -19.13
C LEU A 530 -12.98 10.40 -19.97
N SER A 531 -12.32 9.42 -19.36
CA SER A 531 -11.36 8.57 -20.07
C SER A 531 -12.00 7.50 -20.98
N ASP A 532 -13.32 7.40 -20.96
CA ASP A 532 -14.11 6.61 -21.91
C ASP A 532 -14.53 7.39 -23.16
N LEU A 533 -14.26 8.71 -23.21
CA LEU A 533 -14.39 9.50 -24.43
C LEU A 533 -13.22 9.15 -25.38
N TRP A 534 -13.55 8.59 -26.54
CA TRP A 534 -12.57 8.02 -27.48
C TRP A 534 -12.69 8.65 -28.87
N GLY A 535 -11.56 8.95 -29.51
CA GLY A 535 -11.55 9.60 -30.82
C GLY A 535 -11.97 11.07 -30.73
N SER A 536 -13.01 11.45 -31.49
CA SER A 536 -13.44 12.86 -31.66
C SER A 536 -14.32 13.41 -30.53
N GLU A 537 -14.77 12.58 -29.59
CA GLU A 537 -15.60 13.00 -28.45
C GLU A 537 -14.85 13.93 -27.48
N LEU A 538 -13.51 13.82 -27.44
CA LEU A 538 -12.60 14.65 -26.64
C LEU A 538 -11.66 15.45 -27.56
N ASP A 539 -12.22 16.40 -28.32
CA ASP A 539 -11.41 17.35 -29.08
C ASP A 539 -10.72 18.37 -28.15
N ILE A 540 -9.42 18.56 -28.38
CA ILE A 540 -8.58 19.54 -27.71
C ILE A 540 -8.96 20.96 -28.12
N VAL A 541 -9.48 21.17 -29.34
CA VAL A 541 -9.96 22.47 -29.80
C VAL A 541 -11.15 22.94 -28.96
N ASP A 542 -12.10 22.05 -28.68
CA ASP A 542 -13.26 22.36 -27.84
C ASP A 542 -12.89 22.44 -26.36
N LEU A 543 -12.01 21.59 -25.85
CA LEU A 543 -11.50 21.66 -24.46
C LEU A 543 -10.83 23.02 -24.13
N PHE A 544 -10.17 23.65 -25.10
CA PHE A 544 -9.62 25.01 -24.97
C PHE A 544 -10.52 26.12 -25.55
N SER A 545 -11.72 25.79 -26.04
CA SER A 545 -12.67 26.74 -26.60
C SER A 545 -13.27 27.65 -25.53
N SER A 546 -13.58 28.90 -25.89
CA SER A 546 -14.29 29.85 -25.02
C SER A 546 -15.66 29.33 -24.55
N ARG A 547 -16.26 28.40 -25.30
CA ARG A 547 -17.51 27.71 -24.97
C ARG A 547 -17.38 26.73 -23.81
N ASN A 548 -16.20 26.13 -23.60
CA ASN A 548 -16.02 25.12 -22.58
C ASN A 548 -15.65 25.77 -21.23
N SER A 549 -16.21 25.28 -20.13
CA SER A 549 -15.98 25.81 -18.76
C SER A 549 -15.19 24.88 -17.86
N LEU A 550 -14.93 23.63 -18.27
CA LEU A 550 -14.22 22.61 -17.50
C LEU A 550 -12.90 23.14 -16.91
N LEU A 551 -12.11 23.85 -17.72
CA LEU A 551 -10.80 24.37 -17.32
C LEU A 551 -10.84 25.77 -16.69
N LYS A 552 -11.97 26.49 -16.74
CA LYS A 552 -12.10 27.87 -16.23
C LYS A 552 -12.00 27.90 -14.69
N PRO A 553 -11.77 29.08 -14.07
CA PRO A 553 -11.91 29.24 -12.62
C PRO A 553 -13.35 29.02 -12.10
N SER A 554 -14.35 29.10 -12.97
CA SER A 554 -15.77 28.92 -12.62
C SER A 554 -16.16 27.47 -12.30
N SER A 555 -15.35 26.48 -12.69
CA SER A 555 -15.60 25.06 -12.39
C SER A 555 -15.02 24.60 -11.04
N VAL A 556 -14.57 25.51 -10.18
CA VAL A 556 -14.19 25.18 -8.78
C VAL A 556 -15.46 24.75 -8.03
N PRO A 557 -15.50 23.60 -7.32
CA PRO A 557 -14.36 22.85 -6.76
C PRO A 557 -13.74 21.70 -7.59
N LEU A 558 -13.92 21.62 -8.92
CA LEU A 558 -13.27 20.58 -9.74
C LEU A 558 -11.73 20.67 -9.65
N GLU A 559 -11.08 19.59 -9.24
CA GLU A 559 -9.62 19.48 -9.04
C GLU A 559 -8.95 18.57 -10.07
N VAL A 560 -9.61 17.47 -10.42
CA VAL A 560 -9.03 16.39 -11.23
C VAL A 560 -10.00 15.98 -12.34
N VAL A 561 -9.47 15.81 -13.55
CA VAL A 561 -10.18 15.20 -14.68
C VAL A 561 -9.36 14.01 -15.18
N GLU A 562 -9.93 12.80 -15.16
CA GLU A 562 -9.28 11.62 -15.77
C GLU A 562 -9.59 11.56 -17.26
N ILE A 563 -8.56 11.32 -18.08
CA ILE A 563 -8.62 11.39 -19.55
C ILE A 563 -8.00 10.15 -20.20
N SER A 564 -8.31 9.90 -21.46
CA SER A 564 -7.75 8.75 -22.18
C SER A 564 -6.26 8.96 -22.50
N GLU A 565 -5.50 7.87 -22.58
CA GLU A 565 -4.06 7.87 -22.91
C GLU A 565 -3.77 8.56 -24.27
N GLN A 566 -4.72 8.47 -25.21
CA GLN A 566 -4.65 9.13 -26.52
C GLN A 566 -4.78 10.66 -26.39
N SER A 567 -5.73 11.12 -25.58
CA SER A 567 -5.94 12.54 -25.26
C SER A 567 -4.72 13.10 -24.52
N PHE A 568 -4.19 12.36 -23.54
CA PHE A 568 -2.99 12.72 -22.79
C PHE A 568 -1.77 12.89 -23.69
N LYS A 569 -1.50 11.95 -24.60
CA LYS A 569 -0.39 12.01 -25.58
C LYS A 569 -0.48 13.16 -26.58
N SER A 570 -1.68 13.73 -26.74
CA SER A 570 -1.93 14.89 -27.60
C SER A 570 -1.84 16.21 -26.80
N LEU A 571 -2.35 16.22 -25.57
CA LEU A 571 -2.25 17.34 -24.64
C LEU A 571 -0.82 17.59 -24.12
N SER A 572 -0.02 16.55 -23.89
CA SER A 572 1.37 16.69 -23.41
C SER A 572 2.31 17.37 -24.40
N ARG A 573 1.91 17.47 -25.68
CA ARG A 573 2.60 18.26 -26.70
C ARG A 573 2.27 19.76 -26.61
N ASN A 574 1.24 20.15 -25.87
CA ASN A 574 0.66 21.49 -25.86
C ASN A 574 0.83 22.19 -24.50
N ARG A 575 1.81 23.09 -24.41
CA ARG A 575 2.04 23.98 -23.25
C ARG A 575 0.96 25.05 -23.05
N ALA A 576 -0.26 24.87 -23.57
CA ALA A 576 -1.41 25.70 -23.23
C ALA A 576 -1.97 25.36 -21.85
N LEU A 577 -1.94 24.09 -21.44
CA LEU A 577 -2.63 23.64 -20.23
C LEU A 577 -2.08 24.31 -18.94
N GLU A 578 -0.75 24.36 -18.82
CA GLU A 578 -0.05 25.01 -17.70
C GLU A 578 -0.39 26.51 -17.59
N ARG A 579 -0.57 27.19 -18.74
CA ARG A 579 -0.97 28.61 -18.81
C ARG A 579 -2.43 28.85 -18.40
N VAL A 580 -3.25 27.81 -18.34
CA VAL A 580 -4.64 27.86 -17.83
C VAL A 580 -4.70 27.41 -16.36
N GLY A 581 -3.55 27.10 -15.73
CA GLY A 581 -3.49 26.66 -14.33
C GLY A 581 -3.84 25.18 -14.15
N TRP A 582 -3.51 24.34 -15.12
CA TRP A 582 -3.71 22.89 -15.07
C TRP A 582 -2.42 22.14 -15.43
N SER A 583 -2.16 21.05 -14.73
CA SER A 583 -1.00 20.16 -14.93
C SER A 583 -1.43 18.81 -15.51
N LEU A 584 -0.52 18.10 -16.17
CA LEU A 584 -0.70 16.71 -16.57
C LEU A 584 0.04 15.77 -15.63
N GLN A 585 -0.61 14.66 -15.24
CA GLN A 585 0.00 13.60 -14.44
C GLN A 585 -0.36 12.23 -15.03
N GLU A 586 0.58 11.29 -15.04
CA GLU A 586 0.34 9.90 -15.45
C GLU A 586 0.91 8.92 -14.42
N ILE A 587 0.18 7.84 -14.15
CA ILE A 587 0.70 6.71 -13.36
C ILE A 587 0.13 5.42 -13.95
N GLY A 588 1.04 4.56 -14.42
CA GLY A 588 0.68 3.29 -15.07
C GLY A 588 -0.01 3.55 -16.42
N SER A 589 -1.29 3.23 -16.51
CA SER A 589 -2.17 3.45 -17.68
C SER A 589 -3.34 4.40 -17.39
N ARG A 590 -3.26 5.18 -16.30
CA ARG A 590 -4.20 6.26 -15.98
C ARG A 590 -3.52 7.61 -16.15
N CYS A 591 -4.30 8.57 -16.64
CA CYS A 591 -3.83 9.88 -17.07
C CYS A 591 -4.80 10.96 -16.57
N TRP A 592 -4.27 11.99 -15.93
CA TRP A 592 -5.07 13.03 -15.29
C TRP A 592 -4.64 14.43 -15.73
N MET A 593 -5.63 15.31 -15.80
CA MET A 593 -5.48 16.75 -15.74
C MET A 593 -5.74 17.15 -14.29
N VAL A 594 -4.79 17.80 -13.62
CA VAL A 594 -4.87 18.18 -12.21
C VAL A 594 -4.68 19.70 -12.08
N ARG A 595 -5.66 20.40 -11.51
CA ARG A 595 -5.62 21.86 -11.35
C ARG A 595 -4.45 22.27 -10.46
N MET A 596 -3.71 23.29 -10.86
CA MET A 596 -2.63 23.89 -10.09
C MET A 596 -3.22 24.74 -8.95
N GLN A 597 -3.33 24.16 -7.75
CA GLN A 597 -3.77 24.87 -6.55
C GLN A 597 -2.64 25.70 -5.93
N ASP A 598 -2.99 26.84 -5.30
CA ASP A 598 -2.05 27.61 -4.47
C ASP A 598 -1.96 26.91 -3.10
N HIS A 599 -0.93 26.07 -2.93
CA HIS A 599 -0.65 25.30 -1.70
C HIS A 599 -0.53 26.16 -0.42
N ARG A 600 -0.54 27.50 -0.51
CA ARG A 600 -0.58 28.41 0.64
C ARG A 600 -2.00 28.72 1.12
N LYS A 601 -3.04 28.30 0.40
CA LYS A 601 -4.46 28.59 0.70
C LYS A 601 -5.31 27.33 0.82
N ASP A 602 -5.18 26.39 -0.11
CA ASP A 602 -5.98 25.17 -0.10
C ASP A 602 -5.43 24.16 0.90
N GLN A 603 -6.27 23.76 1.86
CA GLN A 603 -5.94 22.79 2.92
C GLN A 603 -6.51 21.39 2.64
N ASP A 604 -7.34 21.24 1.62
CA ASP A 604 -8.01 19.98 1.31
C ASP A 604 -7.05 19.00 0.62
N ARG A 605 -6.68 17.93 1.31
CA ARG A 605 -5.81 16.87 0.77
C ARG A 605 -6.58 15.80 -0.02
N GLY A 606 -7.88 15.96 -0.23
CA GLY A 606 -8.74 14.95 -0.84
C GLY A 606 -9.15 13.81 0.10
N TYR A 607 -8.63 13.76 1.33
CA TYR A 607 -9.05 12.81 2.37
C TYR A 607 -10.55 12.88 2.61
N ARG A 608 -11.23 11.73 2.57
CA ARG A 608 -12.66 11.61 2.91
C ARG A 608 -12.90 10.39 3.78
N TRP A 609 -13.86 10.49 4.71
CA TRP A 609 -14.27 9.39 5.57
C TRP A 609 -14.73 8.15 4.78
N TRP A 610 -15.32 8.35 3.60
CA TRP A 610 -15.79 7.30 2.70
C TRP A 610 -14.68 6.71 1.80
N LYS A 611 -13.52 7.37 1.68
CA LYS A 611 -12.32 6.82 1.02
C LYS A 611 -11.47 5.93 1.94
N ILE A 612 -11.81 5.85 3.23
CA ILE A 612 -11.27 4.89 4.22
C ILE A 612 -9.73 4.87 4.33
N GLY A 613 -9.09 6.05 4.24
CA GLY A 613 -7.63 6.19 4.31
C GLY A 613 -6.93 6.34 2.95
N ALA A 614 -7.68 6.55 1.88
CA ALA A 614 -7.16 7.13 0.65
C ALA A 614 -7.45 8.64 0.54
N ASP A 615 -6.43 9.38 0.09
CA ASP A 615 -6.50 10.83 -0.18
C ASP A 615 -6.82 11.12 -1.65
N ASN A 616 -6.19 10.37 -2.58
CA ASN A 616 -6.36 10.50 -4.02
C ASN A 616 -7.83 10.41 -4.47
N TRP A 617 -8.14 11.03 -5.60
CA TRP A 617 -9.42 10.92 -6.30
C TRP A 617 -9.44 9.79 -7.33
N GLY A 618 -10.64 9.33 -7.69
CA GLY A 618 -10.87 8.34 -8.75
C GLY A 618 -10.70 6.92 -8.26
N MET A 619 -11.35 6.56 -7.16
CA MET A 619 -11.24 5.24 -6.54
C MET A 619 -11.90 4.15 -7.41
N ARG A 620 -11.13 3.17 -7.90
CA ARG A 620 -11.65 2.06 -8.75
C ARG A 620 -11.88 0.73 -8.02
N LYS A 621 -11.37 0.58 -6.80
CA LYS A 621 -11.54 -0.57 -5.90
C LYS A 621 -11.95 -0.05 -4.52
N ILE A 622 -12.84 -0.74 -3.82
CA ILE A 622 -13.16 -0.41 -2.43
C ILE A 622 -12.07 -0.96 -1.50
N PRO A 623 -11.50 -0.15 -0.59
CA PRO A 623 -10.60 -0.62 0.46
C PRO A 623 -11.39 -1.34 1.57
N VAL A 624 -10.93 -2.51 2.01
CA VAL A 624 -11.58 -3.22 3.13
C VAL A 624 -10.95 -2.94 4.49
N ALA A 625 -9.77 -2.31 4.56
CA ALA A 625 -9.08 -1.96 5.79
C ALA A 625 -9.05 -0.45 6.02
N ARG A 626 -8.93 -0.04 7.29
CA ARG A 626 -8.71 1.37 7.69
C ARG A 626 -7.21 1.59 7.85
N ALA A 627 -6.57 2.04 6.78
CA ALA A 627 -5.12 2.21 6.68
C ALA A 627 -4.77 3.24 5.59
N GLU A 628 -3.55 3.76 5.59
CA GLU A 628 -3.01 4.47 4.41
C GLU A 628 -2.90 3.50 3.20
N VAL A 629 -3.41 3.90 2.03
CA VAL A 629 -3.52 3.01 0.86
C VAL A 629 -2.22 2.92 0.05
N GLY A 630 -1.48 1.82 0.24
CA GLY A 630 -0.26 1.48 -0.50
C GLY A 630 -0.35 0.23 -1.38
N GLY A 631 0.78 -0.12 -2.01
CA GLY A 631 1.00 -1.42 -2.66
C GLY A 631 -0.01 -1.74 -3.76
N MET A 632 -0.42 -3.01 -3.86
CA MET A 632 -1.42 -3.44 -4.85
C MET A 632 -2.80 -2.79 -4.66
N TYR A 633 -3.08 -2.27 -3.47
CA TYR A 633 -4.32 -1.57 -3.19
C TYR A 633 -4.26 -0.18 -3.83
N GLY A 634 -3.14 0.54 -3.67
CA GLY A 634 -2.84 1.74 -4.43
C GLY A 634 -2.84 1.51 -5.95
N SER A 635 -2.36 0.35 -6.41
CA SER A 635 -2.39 -0.05 -7.82
C SER A 635 -3.82 -0.23 -8.35
N PHE A 636 -4.65 -1.04 -7.71
CA PHE A 636 -6.03 -1.27 -8.18
C PHE A 636 -6.97 -0.08 -7.92
N MET A 637 -6.73 0.72 -6.86
CA MET A 637 -7.56 1.89 -6.55
C MET A 637 -7.22 3.09 -7.45
N PHE A 638 -5.93 3.38 -7.65
CA PHE A 638 -5.44 4.64 -8.28
C PHE A 638 -4.47 4.44 -9.44
N GLY A 639 -4.10 3.22 -9.80
CA GLY A 639 -3.09 2.96 -10.84
C GLY A 639 -1.64 3.15 -10.38
N ARG A 640 -1.40 3.29 -9.06
CA ARG A 640 -0.03 3.44 -8.51
C ARG A 640 0.85 2.24 -8.89
N LYS A 641 2.08 2.49 -9.34
CA LYS A 641 3.09 1.43 -9.51
C LYS A 641 3.51 0.89 -8.13
N LEU A 642 3.92 -0.38 -8.10
CA LEU A 642 4.52 -1.04 -6.92
C LEU A 642 5.90 -0.49 -6.60
#